data_AF-A0A2A2RUT3-F1
#
_entry.id   AF-A0A2A2RUT3-F1
#
_cell.length_a   1.000
_cell.length_b   1.000
_cell.length_c   1.000
_cell.angle_alpha   90.00
_cell.angle_beta   90.00
_cell.angle_gamma   90.00
#
_symmetry.space_group_name_H-M   'P 1'
#
loop_
_entity.id
_entity.type
_entity.pdbx_description
1 polymer ?
#
loop_
_entity_poly.entity_id
_entity_poly.type
_entity_poly.pdbx_seq_one_letter_code
_entity_poly.pdbx_strand_id
1 'polypeptide(L)'
;MTASIRTFLLAITLGVANPASAATVLVEAESFKAPGGWVLDTQFIETMGSPYLMAHGLGTPVADATTTVKLPQAGNWRIWVRTMDWVGRWKTPGAPGKFQVLVDGTPLKETFGTKGADWSWHDGGTVNVAKPDVALALHDLTGFNGRCDAILLTTDPVFQPSNDSAPFAPWRMTLAGLPAKAEEAGQFDLVVIGGGYGGMGAALAAARMGCKVALIQNRPVLGGNGSSEIRVWAMGGIRRGLYPMLGEIVEEYMDRAKSSPGTFEEFGDAKKEALVRAEKRISLFLNHHAFRVEVDGNRLKSVTAFDTRTGHIRRFAGTLFVDSTGHAGIGALAGADHTTKDDGHLGMSNMWRWSDTVKPVAFPNTPWALDLVMDDFPYPRRGHAEWFWESGFNKHPIRELESTRDWNFRAIFGAFNAMKNKDGKAEHANAKLDWVAYVGGTRESRQLLGDVILTREDIVAKKMFPDGTVPTTWDIDLHYPKEQYAKKFPEDPFISKAVFDKAVDRQHGYPVPYRCFYSRNIENLFMAGRNVSVTHEALGTVRVMKTGGMIGEVVGKAASLCIKHSTTPRAIYHSHLPELQALLKLPGAARRENVAHEPKLPADYKPLPAQVVAGDGGEIQAGLDPKKLPGLVLDDAQAKTTGKWTVGGNPQLQPYVATGYRYRGAKEEGAARYEFKVEKAGDYEVRVSYSPHENRATNTRVAIESADGVKETTINQRAKPSLPQNFISLGVFKFAPGKPAVVTLGGKAADGNVHADAVQLLPK
;
A
#
# COMPACT_ATOMS: atom_id res chain seq x y z
N MET A 1 94.69 1.05 -36.31
CA MET A 1 93.34 1.08 -36.92
C MET A 1 92.33 1.37 -35.83
N THR A 2 91.61 2.48 -35.99
CA THR A 2 90.28 2.82 -35.42
C THR A 2 90.09 2.73 -33.90
N ALA A 3 90.38 3.84 -33.22
CA ALA A 3 89.69 4.25 -32.01
C ALA A 3 88.37 4.95 -32.40
N SER A 4 87.23 4.51 -31.84
CA SER A 4 85.94 5.17 -32.06
C SER A 4 85.43 5.77 -30.76
N ILE A 5 85.25 7.09 -30.80
CA ILE A 5 84.74 7.98 -29.77
C ILE A 5 83.28 7.64 -29.47
N ARG A 6 82.91 7.48 -28.20
CA ARG A 6 81.52 7.44 -27.73
C ARG A 6 81.12 8.85 -27.27
N THR A 7 80.29 9.52 -28.06
CA THR A 7 79.67 10.80 -27.72
C THR A 7 78.45 10.54 -26.83
N PHE A 8 78.47 11.05 -25.59
CA PHE A 8 77.29 11.12 -24.73
C PHE A 8 76.42 12.32 -25.18
N LEU A 9 75.21 12.06 -25.68
CA LEU A 9 74.19 13.07 -25.87
C LEU A 9 73.34 13.17 -24.60
N LEU A 10 73.47 14.29 -23.89
CA LEU A 10 72.63 14.68 -22.76
C LEU A 10 71.30 15.20 -23.32
N ALA A 11 70.22 14.40 -23.24
CA ALA A 11 68.88 14.85 -23.59
C ALA A 11 68.30 15.67 -22.43
N ILE A 12 68.23 16.99 -22.60
CA ILE A 12 67.49 17.90 -21.71
C ILE A 12 66.00 17.64 -21.93
N THR A 13 65.35 16.91 -21.02
CA THR A 13 63.89 16.84 -20.94
C THR A 13 63.37 18.14 -20.34
N LEU A 14 62.97 19.07 -21.22
CA LEU A 14 62.08 20.19 -20.86
C LEU A 14 60.76 19.60 -20.39
N GLY A 15 60.53 19.63 -19.07
CA GLY A 15 59.25 19.31 -18.47
C GLY A 15 58.20 20.30 -18.95
N VAL A 16 57.36 19.88 -19.89
CA VAL A 16 56.13 20.59 -20.22
C VAL A 16 55.21 20.41 -19.01
N ALA A 17 55.09 21.45 -18.20
CA ALA A 17 54.07 21.53 -17.16
C ALA A 17 52.71 21.44 -17.85
N ASN A 18 52.05 20.28 -17.73
CA ASN A 18 50.67 20.12 -18.12
C ASN A 18 49.87 21.15 -17.29
N PRO A 19 49.13 22.10 -17.91
CA PRO A 19 48.25 22.97 -17.14
C PRO A 19 47.28 22.05 -16.40
N ALA A 20 47.26 22.13 -15.06
CA ALA A 20 46.38 21.30 -14.25
C ALA A 20 44.94 21.58 -14.70
N SER A 21 44.32 20.61 -15.38
CA SER A 21 42.91 20.69 -15.75
C SER A 21 42.09 20.93 -14.49
N ALA A 22 41.14 21.84 -14.54
CA ALA A 22 40.26 22.05 -13.41
C ALA A 22 39.52 20.73 -13.09
N ALA A 23 39.42 20.42 -11.79
CA ALA A 23 38.80 19.22 -11.30
C ALA A 23 37.42 19.54 -10.74
N THR A 24 36.45 18.67 -11.01
CA THR A 24 35.08 18.77 -10.50
C THR A 24 34.64 17.41 -9.97
N VAL A 25 34.04 17.40 -8.78
CA VAL A 25 33.53 16.21 -8.09
C VAL A 25 32.08 16.47 -7.69
N LEU A 26 31.16 15.61 -8.14
CA LEU A 26 29.77 15.60 -7.70
C LEU A 26 29.57 14.55 -6.62
N VAL A 27 28.86 14.93 -5.56
CA VAL A 27 28.50 14.08 -4.44
C VAL A 27 26.98 14.11 -4.30
N GLU A 28 26.32 13.06 -4.77
CA GLU A 28 24.87 12.90 -4.61
C GLU A 28 24.54 12.65 -3.14
N ALA A 29 23.56 13.36 -2.58
CA ALA A 29 23.24 13.27 -1.15
C ALA A 29 22.73 11.88 -0.78
N GLU A 30 22.01 11.20 -1.68
CA GLU A 30 21.57 9.81 -1.48
C GLU A 30 22.74 8.82 -1.33
N SER A 31 23.95 9.18 -1.79
CA SER A 31 25.14 8.34 -1.67
C SER A 31 25.82 8.42 -0.30
N PHE A 32 25.32 9.27 0.61
CA PHE A 32 25.88 9.38 1.95
C PHE A 32 25.82 8.05 2.69
N LYS A 33 26.98 7.61 3.20
CA LYS A 33 27.15 6.28 3.82
C LYS A 33 26.39 6.15 5.13
N ALA A 34 26.36 7.21 5.93
CA ALA A 34 25.61 7.26 7.17
C ALA A 34 24.56 8.38 7.06
N PRO A 35 23.27 8.07 6.89
CA PRO A 35 22.24 9.11 6.75
C PRO A 35 21.94 9.84 8.06
N GLY A 36 22.44 9.38 9.21
CA GLY A 36 22.11 9.95 10.50
C GLY A 36 20.61 9.82 10.78
N GLY A 37 19.92 10.94 10.97
CA GLY A 37 18.45 10.98 11.01
C GLY A 37 17.79 11.58 9.76
N TRP A 38 18.55 11.80 8.68
CA TRP A 38 17.98 12.20 7.39
C TRP A 38 17.31 11.00 6.71
N VAL A 39 16.16 11.25 6.09
CA VAL A 39 15.43 10.24 5.31
C VAL A 39 15.71 10.42 3.82
N LEU A 40 15.71 9.33 3.07
CA LEU A 40 15.82 9.36 1.62
C LEU A 40 14.43 9.51 1.00
N ASP A 41 14.24 10.56 0.23
CA ASP A 41 13.03 10.75 -0.56
C ASP A 41 13.24 10.29 -2.00
N THR A 42 12.30 9.48 -2.50
CA THR A 42 12.27 9.00 -3.89
C THR A 42 10.93 9.27 -4.58
N GLN A 43 10.01 10.01 -3.94
CA GLN A 43 8.64 10.15 -4.41
C GLN A 43 8.53 11.07 -5.63
N PHE A 44 9.44 12.03 -5.76
CA PHE A 44 9.36 13.11 -6.77
C PHE A 44 10.46 13.04 -7.83
N ILE A 45 11.10 11.88 -8.01
CA ILE A 45 12.17 11.70 -9.00
C ILE A 45 11.71 12.15 -10.40
N GLU A 46 10.46 11.86 -10.77
CA GLU A 46 9.87 12.23 -12.07
C GLU A 46 9.78 13.75 -12.30
N THR A 47 9.73 14.55 -11.24
CA THR A 47 9.58 16.02 -11.32
C THR A 47 10.85 16.77 -10.95
N MET A 48 11.61 16.25 -9.99
CA MET A 48 12.82 16.87 -9.44
C MET A 48 14.11 16.37 -10.11
N GLY A 49 14.08 15.15 -10.66
CA GLY A 49 15.16 14.55 -11.44
C GLY A 49 16.06 13.57 -10.67
N SER A 50 15.98 13.53 -9.34
CA SER A 50 16.79 12.67 -8.46
C SER A 50 16.07 12.35 -7.14
N PRO A 51 16.55 11.33 -6.42
CA PRO A 51 16.33 11.21 -4.99
C PRO A 51 16.98 12.39 -4.24
N TYR A 52 16.61 12.61 -2.98
CA TYR A 52 17.30 13.58 -2.13
C TYR A 52 17.21 13.21 -0.66
N LEU A 53 18.11 13.74 0.17
CA LEU A 53 18.01 13.61 1.61
C LEU A 53 17.16 14.73 2.22
N MET A 54 16.34 14.36 3.19
CA MET A 54 15.45 15.28 3.92
C MET A 54 15.57 15.10 5.45
N ALA A 55 15.76 16.21 6.17
CA ALA A 55 15.85 16.23 7.63
C ALA A 55 14.45 16.23 8.28
N HIS A 56 13.84 15.06 8.42
CA HIS A 56 12.45 14.89 8.89
C HIS A 56 12.34 14.77 10.43
N GLY A 57 12.87 15.76 11.15
CA GLY A 57 13.04 15.72 12.61
C GLY A 57 11.84 16.16 13.47
N LEU A 58 10.72 16.55 12.85
CA LEU A 58 9.48 16.96 13.51
C LEU A 58 9.67 18.11 14.52
N GLY A 59 10.56 19.06 14.21
CA GLY A 59 10.90 20.20 15.06
C GLY A 59 12.03 19.97 16.06
N THR A 60 12.69 18.82 15.99
CA THR A 60 13.98 18.57 16.64
C THR A 60 15.04 18.29 15.58
N PRO A 61 16.19 18.98 15.57
CA PRO A 61 17.25 18.69 14.62
C PRO A 61 17.65 17.21 14.61
N VAL A 62 17.78 16.64 13.41
CA VAL A 62 18.22 15.25 13.25
C VAL A 62 19.73 15.11 13.33
N ALA A 63 20.21 13.91 13.65
CA ALA A 63 21.64 13.60 13.58
C ALA A 63 22.18 13.76 12.14
N ASP A 64 23.42 14.24 12.03
CA ASP A 64 24.06 14.56 10.76
C ASP A 64 24.12 13.36 9.80
N ALA A 65 23.83 13.60 8.52
CA ALA A 65 24.21 12.69 7.46
C ALA A 65 25.70 12.91 7.16
N THR A 66 26.50 11.84 7.08
CA THR A 66 27.95 11.92 6.84
C THR A 66 28.43 10.99 5.73
N THR A 67 29.49 11.44 5.04
CA THR A 67 30.23 10.63 4.07
C THR A 67 31.69 11.10 3.98
N THR A 68 32.52 10.33 3.27
CA THR A 68 33.90 10.72 2.95
C THR A 68 34.08 10.62 1.45
N VAL A 69 34.64 11.66 0.85
CA VAL A 69 34.88 11.76 -0.58
C VAL A 69 36.36 11.99 -0.83
N LYS A 70 36.87 11.38 -1.90
CA LYS A 70 38.27 11.53 -2.30
C LYS A 70 38.36 12.52 -3.45
N LEU A 71 38.85 13.71 -3.17
CA LEU A 71 39.17 14.72 -4.18
C LEU A 71 40.47 14.34 -4.91
N PRO A 72 40.67 14.75 -6.16
CA PRO A 72 41.91 14.44 -6.90
C PRO A 72 43.14 15.19 -6.37
N GLN A 73 42.95 16.29 -5.66
CA GLN A 73 44.03 17.11 -5.11
C GLN A 73 43.59 17.92 -3.88
N ALA A 74 44.55 18.26 -3.02
CA ALA A 74 44.41 19.29 -2.01
C ALA A 74 44.39 20.70 -2.66
N GLY A 75 43.91 21.71 -1.95
CA GLY A 75 43.88 23.10 -2.42
C GLY A 75 42.53 23.78 -2.24
N ASN A 76 42.30 24.86 -3.00
CA ASN A 76 41.06 25.63 -2.92
C ASN A 76 39.96 25.00 -3.79
N TRP A 77 38.80 24.80 -3.21
CA TRP A 77 37.62 24.23 -3.86
C TRP A 77 36.42 25.14 -3.64
N ARG A 78 35.75 25.53 -4.74
CA ARG A 78 34.42 26.14 -4.69
C ARG A 78 33.37 25.06 -4.47
N ILE A 79 32.41 25.32 -3.61
CA ILE A 79 31.34 24.39 -3.28
C ILE A 79 30.00 24.95 -3.73
N TRP A 80 29.21 24.10 -4.38
CA TRP A 80 27.82 24.34 -4.72
C TRP A 80 26.94 23.28 -4.05
N VAL A 81 25.76 23.68 -3.57
CA VAL A 81 24.80 22.77 -2.94
C VAL A 81 23.45 22.91 -3.64
N ARG A 82 22.91 21.82 -4.19
CA ARG A 82 21.58 21.82 -4.81
C ARG A 82 20.51 21.61 -3.75
N THR A 83 19.66 22.61 -3.56
CA THR A 83 18.67 22.69 -2.48
C THR A 83 17.57 23.70 -2.84
N MET A 84 16.63 23.92 -1.92
CA MET A 84 15.56 24.90 -2.04
C MET A 84 15.06 25.32 -0.65
N ASP A 85 14.45 26.50 -0.55
CA ASP A 85 13.52 26.82 0.54
C ASP A 85 12.15 26.20 0.23
N TRP A 86 11.85 25.08 0.89
CA TRP A 86 10.67 24.29 0.58
C TRP A 86 9.34 25.01 0.87
N VAL A 87 9.33 26.07 1.70
CA VAL A 87 8.14 26.93 1.89
C VAL A 87 8.16 28.20 1.04
N GLY A 88 9.26 28.46 0.31
CA GLY A 88 9.51 29.73 -0.38
C GLY A 88 8.38 30.13 -1.35
N ARG A 89 7.71 29.15 -1.98
CA ARG A 89 6.59 29.40 -2.90
C ARG A 89 5.41 30.15 -2.30
N TRP A 90 5.20 30.04 -0.98
CA TRP A 90 4.11 30.72 -0.28
C TRP A 90 4.53 32.06 0.36
N LYS A 91 5.81 32.45 0.21
CA LYS A 91 6.37 33.72 0.72
C LYS A 91 6.08 33.94 2.21
N THR A 92 6.06 32.87 2.99
CA THR A 92 5.81 32.95 4.43
C THR A 92 7.06 33.37 5.21
N PRO A 93 6.91 33.91 6.43
CA PRO A 93 8.05 34.27 7.26
C PRO A 93 8.90 33.05 7.67
N GLY A 94 10.21 33.17 7.47
CA GLY A 94 11.20 32.17 7.88
C GLY A 94 11.44 31.07 6.85
N ALA A 95 12.52 30.32 7.08
CA ALA A 95 12.90 29.17 6.27
C ALA A 95 13.06 27.96 7.22
N PRO A 96 12.09 27.04 7.28
CA PRO A 96 12.14 25.88 8.15
C PRO A 96 13.22 24.89 7.77
N GLY A 97 13.52 24.72 6.47
CA GLY A 97 14.46 23.70 6.02
C GLY A 97 15.94 24.06 6.15
N LYS A 98 16.35 24.84 7.15
CA LYS A 98 17.73 25.31 7.27
C LYS A 98 18.69 24.20 7.67
N PHE A 99 19.84 24.15 7.00
CA PHE A 99 20.93 23.25 7.33
C PHE A 99 22.28 23.86 6.94
N GLN A 100 23.36 23.28 7.45
CA GLN A 100 24.74 23.59 7.04
C GLN A 100 25.38 22.39 6.37
N VAL A 101 26.32 22.65 5.47
CA VAL A 101 27.28 21.65 5.00
C VAL A 101 28.57 21.84 5.78
N LEU A 102 29.10 20.76 6.32
CA LEU A 102 30.40 20.75 7.01
C LEU A 102 31.44 20.08 6.12
N VAL A 103 32.62 20.69 6.04
CA VAL A 103 33.80 20.16 5.35
C VAL A 103 34.88 19.94 6.40
N ASP A 104 35.28 18.69 6.59
CA ASP A 104 36.21 18.27 7.66
C ASP A 104 35.79 18.79 9.04
N GLY A 105 34.49 18.73 9.32
CA GLY A 105 33.88 19.18 10.59
C GLY A 105 33.70 20.69 10.72
N THR A 106 34.14 21.48 9.74
CA THR A 106 33.97 22.94 9.74
C THR A 106 32.75 23.35 8.90
N PRO A 107 31.77 24.07 9.46
CA PRO A 107 30.60 24.51 8.69
C PRO A 107 30.96 25.56 7.65
N LEU A 108 30.36 25.48 6.46
CA LEU A 108 30.39 26.56 5.48
C LEU A 108 29.73 27.82 6.04
N LYS A 109 30.15 28.99 5.54
CA LYS A 109 29.57 30.28 5.94
C LYS A 109 28.10 30.41 5.53
N GLU A 110 27.75 29.84 4.38
CA GLU A 110 26.38 29.86 3.86
C GLU A 110 25.49 28.92 4.67
N THR A 111 24.26 29.36 4.98
CA THR A 111 23.19 28.51 5.52
C THR A 111 22.22 28.16 4.41
N PHE A 112 22.08 26.87 4.12
CA PHE A 112 21.32 26.34 3.00
C PHE A 112 19.84 26.14 3.36
N GLY A 113 19.01 25.88 2.34
CA GLY A 113 17.55 25.73 2.50
C GLY A 113 16.82 27.04 2.83
N THR A 114 17.39 28.18 2.45
CA THR A 114 16.91 29.54 2.80
C THR A 114 16.48 30.40 1.62
N LYS A 115 16.68 29.92 0.39
CA LYS A 115 16.52 30.68 -0.84
C LYS A 115 15.86 29.78 -1.90
N GLY A 116 15.14 30.40 -2.84
CA GLY A 116 14.55 29.73 -3.99
C GLY A 116 13.32 28.88 -3.65
N ALA A 117 12.25 29.03 -4.42
CA ALA A 117 11.06 28.19 -4.30
C ALA A 117 11.17 26.85 -5.06
N ASP A 118 12.19 26.75 -5.92
CA ASP A 118 12.49 25.61 -6.78
C ASP A 118 13.91 25.11 -6.52
N TRP A 119 14.17 23.86 -6.89
CA TRP A 119 15.50 23.24 -6.79
C TRP A 119 16.53 24.01 -7.61
N SER A 120 17.59 24.49 -6.96
CA SER A 120 18.67 25.20 -7.63
C SER A 120 20.01 25.06 -6.89
N TRP A 121 21.11 25.35 -7.59
CA TRP A 121 22.44 25.41 -7.01
C TRP A 121 22.66 26.69 -6.20
N HIS A 122 22.99 26.54 -4.92
CA HIS A 122 23.37 27.63 -4.03
C HIS A 122 24.89 27.64 -3.83
N ASP A 123 25.48 28.82 -3.88
CA ASP A 123 26.93 29.02 -3.68
C ASP A 123 27.31 28.85 -2.21
N GLY A 124 28.15 27.85 -1.91
CA GLY A 124 28.70 27.59 -0.59
C GLY A 124 30.03 28.32 -0.32
N GLY A 125 30.55 29.06 -1.30
CA GLY A 125 31.83 29.73 -1.24
C GLY A 125 33.01 28.81 -1.52
N THR A 126 34.21 29.24 -1.12
CA THR A 126 35.46 28.51 -1.32
C THR A 126 36.02 28.03 0.00
N VAL A 127 36.49 26.77 0.03
CA VAL A 127 37.19 26.17 1.16
C VAL A 127 38.59 25.72 0.74
N ASN A 128 39.53 25.77 1.66
CA ASN A 128 40.83 25.16 1.47
C ASN A 128 40.81 23.75 2.07
N VAL A 129 41.10 22.76 1.24
CA VAL A 129 41.15 21.34 1.63
C VAL A 129 42.62 20.95 1.78
N ALA A 130 43.01 20.52 2.98
CA ALA A 130 44.39 20.18 3.30
C ALA A 130 44.84 18.82 2.75
N LYS A 131 43.92 17.86 2.60
CA LYS A 131 44.20 16.50 2.13
C LYS A 131 43.09 16.01 1.18
N PRO A 132 43.41 15.14 0.21
CA PRO A 132 42.42 14.61 -0.75
C PRO A 132 41.18 13.95 -0.13
N ASP A 133 41.31 13.28 1.01
CA ASP A 133 40.18 12.63 1.69
C ASP A 133 39.43 13.65 2.57
N VAL A 134 38.21 13.99 2.16
CA VAL A 134 37.38 15.03 2.79
C VAL A 134 36.15 14.41 3.43
N ALA A 135 35.92 14.72 4.70
CA ALA A 135 34.66 14.40 5.37
C ALA A 135 33.61 15.46 5.04
N LEU A 136 32.44 15.03 4.59
CA LEU A 136 31.27 15.88 4.36
C LEU A 136 30.16 15.51 5.32
N ALA A 137 29.48 16.51 5.87
CA ALA A 137 28.28 16.31 6.67
C ALA A 137 27.15 17.29 6.33
N LEU A 138 25.91 16.83 6.45
CA LEU A 138 24.70 17.67 6.42
C LEU A 138 24.21 17.84 7.85
N HIS A 139 24.30 19.06 8.37
CA HIS A 139 23.92 19.41 9.72
C HIS A 139 22.58 20.14 9.74
N ASP A 140 21.54 19.47 10.23
CA ASP A 140 20.21 20.04 10.36
C ASP A 140 20.17 21.09 11.49
N LEU A 141 19.54 22.24 11.25
CA LEU A 141 19.46 23.32 12.23
C LEU A 141 18.07 23.44 12.87
N THR A 142 17.05 22.75 12.36
CA THR A 142 15.66 23.05 12.73
C THR A 142 14.78 21.83 12.98
N GLY A 143 15.06 20.68 12.36
CA GLY A 143 14.16 19.53 12.39
C GLY A 143 12.94 19.64 11.46
N PHE A 144 12.91 20.59 10.52
CA PHE A 144 11.76 20.83 9.64
C PHE A 144 12.09 20.70 8.16
N ASN A 145 12.48 19.50 7.75
CA ASN A 145 12.62 19.08 6.35
C ASN A 145 13.64 19.90 5.55
N GLY A 146 14.82 20.17 6.12
CA GLY A 146 15.96 20.62 5.31
C GLY A 146 16.25 19.62 4.20
N ARG A 147 16.57 20.09 2.99
CA ARG A 147 16.70 19.24 1.80
C ARG A 147 18.04 19.42 1.12
N CYS A 148 18.71 18.32 0.82
CA CYS A 148 19.93 18.33 0.04
C CYS A 148 19.84 17.28 -1.04
N ASP A 149 19.99 17.71 -2.29
CA ASP A 149 20.07 16.84 -3.47
C ASP A 149 21.51 16.42 -3.73
N ALA A 150 22.40 17.40 -3.90
CA ALA A 150 23.78 17.13 -4.24
C ALA A 150 24.73 18.25 -3.76
N ILE A 151 25.99 17.89 -3.57
CA ILE A 151 27.10 18.80 -3.29
C ILE A 151 28.11 18.66 -4.44
N LEU A 152 28.47 19.77 -5.06
CA LEU A 152 29.49 19.82 -6.11
C LEU A 152 30.69 20.62 -5.64
N LEU A 153 31.87 20.02 -5.75
CA LEU A 153 33.15 20.66 -5.45
C LEU A 153 33.90 20.86 -6.76
N THR A 154 34.42 22.06 -7.01
CA THR A 154 35.24 22.33 -8.20
C THR A 154 36.43 23.25 -7.92
N THR A 155 37.55 23.02 -8.58
CA THR A 155 38.69 23.96 -8.59
C THR A 155 38.54 25.04 -9.64
N ASP A 156 37.55 24.96 -10.53
CA ASP A 156 37.22 26.00 -11.50
C ASP A 156 36.38 27.10 -10.82
N PRO A 157 36.93 28.30 -10.62
CA PRO A 157 36.22 29.36 -9.93
C PRO A 157 35.00 29.89 -10.70
N VAL A 158 34.91 29.66 -12.01
CA VAL A 158 33.81 30.16 -12.87
C VAL A 158 32.83 29.06 -13.28
N PHE A 159 33.08 27.80 -12.90
CA PHE A 159 32.18 26.70 -13.23
C PHE A 159 30.81 26.90 -12.56
N GLN A 160 29.77 26.79 -13.39
CA GLN A 160 28.37 26.80 -12.97
C GLN A 160 27.73 25.47 -13.36
N PRO A 161 27.22 24.69 -12.40
CA PRO A 161 26.53 23.45 -12.70
C PRO A 161 25.17 23.70 -13.38
N SER A 162 24.77 22.77 -14.24
CA SER A 162 23.45 22.79 -14.89
C SER A 162 22.33 22.59 -13.87
N ASN A 163 21.22 23.31 -14.04
CA ASN A 163 19.98 23.12 -13.28
C ASN A 163 18.95 22.25 -14.01
N ASP A 164 19.34 21.52 -15.07
CA ASP A 164 18.45 20.59 -15.75
C ASP A 164 17.99 19.47 -14.78
N SER A 165 16.69 19.47 -14.50
CA SER A 165 16.00 18.57 -13.56
C SER A 165 15.36 17.36 -14.26
N ALA A 166 15.64 17.12 -15.54
CA ALA A 166 15.21 15.89 -16.20
C ALA A 166 15.70 14.67 -15.38
N PRO A 167 14.85 13.65 -15.15
CA PRO A 167 15.28 12.41 -14.52
C PRO A 167 16.52 11.87 -15.21
N PHE A 168 17.61 11.75 -14.44
CA PHE A 168 18.88 11.21 -14.93
C PHE A 168 19.54 12.05 -16.05
N ALA A 169 19.50 13.38 -15.92
CA ALA A 169 20.08 14.33 -16.88
C ALA A 169 21.57 14.04 -17.26
N PRO A 170 22.00 14.30 -18.51
CA PRO A 170 23.35 13.95 -18.99
C PRO A 170 24.51 14.55 -18.18
N TRP A 171 24.34 15.77 -17.67
CA TRP A 171 25.35 16.44 -16.85
C TRP A 171 25.64 15.67 -15.57
N ARG A 172 24.58 15.13 -14.95
CA ARG A 172 24.65 14.38 -13.69
C ARG A 172 25.41 13.07 -13.90
N MET A 173 25.06 12.32 -14.94
CA MET A 173 25.77 11.08 -15.30
C MET A 173 27.27 11.31 -15.50
N THR A 174 27.61 12.37 -16.22
CA THR A 174 29.00 12.72 -16.54
C THR A 174 29.79 13.05 -15.28
N LEU A 175 29.24 13.90 -14.40
CA LEU A 175 29.91 14.33 -13.19
C LEU A 175 29.94 13.26 -12.08
N ALA A 176 28.94 12.38 -12.03
CA ALA A 176 28.92 11.23 -11.13
C ALA A 176 29.83 10.08 -11.59
N GLY A 177 30.43 10.18 -12.79
CA GLY A 177 31.27 9.12 -13.35
C GLY A 177 30.51 7.82 -13.62
N LEU A 178 29.20 7.91 -13.85
CA LEU A 178 28.36 6.74 -14.08
C LEU A 178 28.56 6.22 -15.51
N PRO A 179 28.61 4.89 -15.72
CA PRO A 179 28.83 4.33 -17.04
C PRO A 179 27.66 4.69 -17.97
N ALA A 180 27.98 5.06 -19.21
CA ALA A 180 26.97 5.39 -20.22
C ALA A 180 26.09 4.17 -20.59
N LYS A 181 26.63 2.96 -20.43
CA LYS A 181 25.93 1.70 -20.70
C LYS A 181 25.40 1.09 -19.40
N ALA A 182 24.10 0.79 -19.38
CA ALA A 182 23.46 0.07 -18.28
C ALA A 182 23.96 -1.38 -18.17
N GLU A 183 24.10 -1.87 -16.93
CA GLU A 183 24.38 -3.28 -16.65
C GLU A 183 23.14 -4.13 -16.95
N GLU A 184 23.28 -5.28 -17.62
CA GLU A 184 22.14 -6.17 -17.84
C GLU A 184 21.77 -6.90 -16.55
N ALA A 185 20.53 -6.75 -16.09
CA ALA A 185 19.99 -7.51 -14.95
C ALA A 185 19.62 -8.96 -15.30
N GLY A 186 19.71 -9.31 -16.59
CA GLY A 186 19.34 -10.61 -17.15
C GLY A 186 18.01 -10.58 -17.91
N GLN A 187 17.66 -11.75 -18.47
CA GLN A 187 16.38 -11.98 -19.17
C GLN A 187 15.35 -12.53 -18.19
N PHE A 188 14.14 -11.98 -18.24
CA PHE A 188 13.00 -12.39 -17.40
C PHE A 188 11.79 -12.74 -18.26
N ASP A 189 10.94 -13.62 -17.75
CA ASP A 189 9.62 -13.86 -18.35
C ASP A 189 8.71 -12.68 -18.06
N LEU A 190 8.78 -12.17 -16.82
CA LEU A 190 7.97 -11.06 -16.35
C LEU A 190 8.81 -10.04 -15.57
N VAL A 191 8.74 -8.77 -15.95
CA VAL A 191 9.31 -7.65 -15.20
C VAL A 191 8.18 -6.85 -14.55
N VAL A 192 8.14 -6.83 -13.22
CA VAL A 192 7.14 -6.11 -12.41
C VAL A 192 7.77 -4.84 -11.84
N ILE A 193 7.19 -3.69 -12.15
CA ILE A 193 7.70 -2.39 -11.72
C ILE A 193 6.73 -1.78 -10.70
N GLY A 194 7.16 -1.71 -9.44
CA GLY A 194 6.42 -1.22 -8.29
C GLY A 194 6.07 -2.35 -7.31
N GLY A 195 6.69 -2.34 -6.13
CA GLY A 195 6.54 -3.33 -5.06
C GLY A 195 5.36 -3.08 -4.11
N GLY A 196 4.28 -2.44 -4.58
CA GLY A 196 3.03 -2.30 -3.83
C GLY A 196 2.24 -3.61 -3.73
N TYR A 197 1.04 -3.58 -3.13
CA TYR A 197 0.19 -4.78 -3.02
C TYR A 197 -0.06 -5.43 -4.39
N GLY A 198 -0.35 -4.66 -5.43
CA GLY A 198 -0.56 -5.18 -6.79
C GLY A 198 0.69 -5.83 -7.40
N GLY A 199 1.84 -5.18 -7.30
CA GLY A 199 3.09 -5.75 -7.83
C GLY A 199 3.57 -6.96 -7.05
N MET A 200 3.40 -6.98 -5.73
CA MET A 200 3.67 -8.17 -4.91
C MET A 200 2.77 -9.35 -5.32
N GLY A 201 1.45 -9.11 -5.46
CA GLY A 201 0.51 -10.12 -5.93
C GLY A 201 0.90 -10.69 -7.30
N ALA A 202 1.28 -9.82 -8.24
CA ALA A 202 1.73 -10.23 -9.58
C ALA A 202 3.01 -11.04 -9.55
N ALA A 203 4.03 -10.57 -8.82
CA ALA A 203 5.32 -11.24 -8.74
C ALA A 203 5.23 -12.61 -8.08
N LEU A 204 4.54 -12.70 -6.92
CA LEU A 204 4.36 -13.95 -6.19
C LEU A 204 3.53 -14.97 -7.01
N ALA A 205 2.40 -14.55 -7.59
CA ALA A 205 1.56 -15.44 -8.38
C ALA A 205 2.27 -15.93 -9.65
N ALA A 206 2.97 -15.05 -10.38
CA ALA A 206 3.72 -15.44 -11.58
C ALA A 206 4.86 -16.41 -11.25
N ALA A 207 5.65 -16.12 -10.21
CA ALA A 207 6.75 -16.97 -9.76
C ALA A 207 6.26 -18.37 -9.33
N ARG A 208 5.14 -18.41 -8.59
CA ARG A 208 4.48 -19.67 -8.21
C ARG A 208 3.98 -20.43 -9.42
N MET A 209 3.49 -19.76 -10.45
CA MET A 209 3.06 -20.38 -11.72
C MET A 209 4.22 -20.64 -12.70
N GLY A 210 5.47 -20.50 -12.25
CA GLY A 210 6.65 -20.98 -12.98
C GLY A 210 7.38 -19.93 -13.81
N CYS A 211 6.97 -18.66 -13.80
CA CYS A 211 7.70 -17.57 -14.47
C CYS A 211 8.97 -17.19 -13.71
N LYS A 212 10.01 -16.80 -14.44
CA LYS A 212 11.16 -16.05 -13.91
C LYS A 212 10.83 -14.56 -13.84
N VAL A 213 10.88 -13.98 -12.64
CA VAL A 213 10.36 -12.64 -12.34
C VAL A 213 11.47 -11.70 -11.88
N ALA A 214 11.50 -10.48 -12.41
CA ALA A 214 12.15 -9.34 -11.76
C ALA A 214 11.09 -8.50 -11.05
N LEU A 215 11.27 -8.22 -9.76
CA LEU A 215 10.44 -7.28 -9.00
C LEU A 215 11.27 -6.05 -8.64
N ILE A 216 10.92 -4.91 -9.23
CA ILE A 216 11.63 -3.63 -9.10
C ILE A 216 10.82 -2.71 -8.20
N GLN A 217 11.44 -2.14 -7.17
CA GLN A 217 10.81 -1.22 -6.23
C GLN A 217 11.74 -0.05 -5.93
N ASN A 218 11.24 1.19 -6.08
CA ASN A 218 12.07 2.40 -5.98
C ASN A 218 12.48 2.79 -4.54
N ARG A 219 11.90 2.12 -3.54
CA ARG A 219 12.14 2.35 -2.11
C ARG A 219 12.79 1.13 -1.43
N PRO A 220 13.33 1.28 -0.21
CA PRO A 220 13.96 0.18 0.51
C PRO A 220 12.95 -0.85 1.07
N VAL A 221 11.64 -0.57 1.00
CA VAL A 221 10.59 -1.46 1.53
C VAL A 221 9.50 -1.73 0.51
N LEU A 222 8.85 -2.90 0.66
CA LEU A 222 7.67 -3.32 -0.10
C LEU A 222 6.37 -2.87 0.57
N GLY A 223 5.24 -2.97 -0.14
CA GLY A 223 3.90 -2.69 0.37
C GLY A 223 3.27 -1.40 -0.18
N GLY A 224 4.03 -0.52 -0.82
CA GLY A 224 3.49 0.71 -1.42
C GLY A 224 2.89 1.63 -0.35
N ASN A 225 1.62 2.03 -0.50
CA ASN A 225 0.90 2.80 0.54
C ASN A 225 0.73 2.02 1.86
N GLY A 226 0.85 0.69 1.81
CA GLY A 226 0.82 -0.21 2.97
C GLY A 226 2.18 -0.56 3.52
N SER A 227 3.22 0.25 3.27
CA SER A 227 4.49 0.16 3.97
C SER A 227 4.46 0.97 5.27
N SER A 228 5.45 0.76 6.13
CA SER A 228 5.64 1.54 7.36
C SER A 228 5.89 3.04 7.13
N GLU A 229 6.22 3.45 5.90
CA GLU A 229 6.53 4.84 5.52
C GLU A 229 5.26 5.68 5.31
N ILE A 230 4.18 5.06 4.86
CA ILE A 230 2.91 5.74 4.52
C ILE A 230 1.78 5.30 5.47
N ARG A 231 1.78 4.04 5.90
CA ARG A 231 0.88 3.47 6.92
C ARG A 231 -0.61 3.46 6.60
N VAL A 232 -0.98 3.24 5.33
CA VAL A 232 -2.37 2.93 4.95
C VAL A 232 -2.63 1.45 5.17
N TRP A 233 -3.52 1.11 6.11
CA TRP A 233 -3.84 -0.27 6.45
C TRP A 233 -4.45 -1.09 5.30
N ALA A 234 -4.30 -2.41 5.34
CA ALA A 234 -4.87 -3.30 4.35
C ALA A 234 -6.37 -3.51 4.56
N MET A 235 -7.17 -2.83 3.74
CA MET A 235 -8.62 -3.04 3.65
C MET A 235 -9.01 -3.72 2.34
N GLY A 236 -10.30 -4.06 2.22
CA GLY A 236 -10.86 -4.91 1.18
C GLY A 236 -11.07 -6.35 1.65
N GLY A 237 -12.12 -7.01 1.19
CA GLY A 237 -12.36 -8.43 1.40
C GLY A 237 -11.52 -9.23 0.43
N ILE A 238 -10.93 -10.32 0.91
CA ILE A 238 -10.26 -11.33 0.09
C ILE A 238 -11.12 -12.59 0.07
N ARG A 239 -10.88 -13.52 -0.85
CA ARG A 239 -11.49 -14.85 -0.82
C ARG A 239 -13.03 -14.80 -0.84
N ARG A 240 -13.56 -14.04 -1.81
CA ARG A 240 -15.01 -13.81 -2.05
C ARG A 240 -15.39 -14.09 -3.51
N GLY A 241 -16.68 -14.00 -3.79
CA GLY A 241 -17.22 -13.95 -5.14
C GLY A 241 -16.94 -15.22 -5.95
N LEU A 242 -16.70 -15.03 -7.25
CA LEU A 242 -16.56 -16.12 -8.22
C LEU A 242 -15.33 -17.02 -7.97
N TYR A 243 -14.29 -16.48 -7.33
CA TYR A 243 -13.02 -17.17 -7.09
C TYR A 243 -12.62 -17.04 -5.62
N PRO A 244 -13.20 -17.84 -4.71
CA PRO A 244 -12.95 -17.73 -3.27
C PRO A 244 -11.52 -18.11 -2.85
N MET A 245 -10.67 -18.62 -3.75
CA MET A 245 -9.24 -18.83 -3.51
C MET A 245 -8.39 -17.58 -3.82
N LEU A 246 -8.95 -16.58 -4.50
CA LEU A 246 -8.24 -15.35 -4.82
C LEU A 246 -8.05 -14.51 -3.54
N GLY A 247 -6.83 -14.04 -3.31
CA GLY A 247 -6.47 -13.30 -2.09
C GLY A 247 -5.82 -14.17 -1.00
N GLU A 248 -5.67 -15.49 -1.21
CA GLU A 248 -4.84 -16.30 -0.31
C GLU A 248 -3.37 -15.85 -0.32
N ILE A 249 -2.82 -15.40 -1.47
CA ILE A 249 -1.47 -14.85 -1.51
C ILE A 249 -1.43 -13.50 -0.79
N VAL A 250 -2.46 -12.65 -0.96
CA VAL A 250 -2.59 -11.40 -0.20
C VAL A 250 -2.58 -11.64 1.31
N GLU A 251 -3.28 -12.68 1.79
CA GLU A 251 -3.36 -13.03 3.23
C GLU A 251 -1.97 -13.32 3.83
N GLU A 252 -1.05 -13.87 3.04
CA GLU A 252 0.32 -14.17 3.47
C GLU A 252 1.12 -12.91 3.79
N TYR A 253 0.95 -11.79 3.08
CA TYR A 253 1.79 -10.60 3.25
C TYR A 253 1.05 -9.37 3.77
N MET A 254 -0.27 -9.40 3.88
CA MET A 254 -1.01 -8.23 4.35
C MET A 254 -0.62 -7.84 5.79
N ASP A 255 -0.67 -6.54 6.06
CA ASP A 255 -0.56 -6.01 7.41
C ASP A 255 -1.77 -6.40 8.28
N ARG A 256 -1.60 -6.31 9.59
CA ARG A 256 -2.65 -6.55 10.60
C ARG A 256 -2.79 -5.34 11.50
N ALA A 257 -2.59 -4.14 10.94
CA ALA A 257 -2.66 -2.89 11.67
C ALA A 257 -4.07 -2.63 12.22
N LYS A 258 -4.14 -2.14 13.46
CA LYS A 258 -5.43 -1.86 14.12
C LYS A 258 -5.99 -0.48 13.80
N SER A 259 -5.16 0.42 13.25
CA SER A 259 -5.50 1.78 12.85
C SER A 259 -4.70 2.20 11.62
N SER A 260 -5.13 3.28 10.97
CA SER A 260 -4.41 3.92 9.87
C SER A 260 -4.29 5.43 10.16
N PRO A 261 -3.14 5.92 10.61
CA PRO A 261 -1.86 5.21 10.71
C PRO A 261 -1.77 4.29 11.94
N GLY A 262 -1.08 3.17 11.79
CA GLY A 262 -0.66 2.26 12.88
C GLY A 262 0.77 2.52 13.35
N THR A 263 1.34 1.61 14.15
CA THR A 263 2.78 1.61 14.49
C THR A 263 3.62 1.10 13.31
N PHE A 264 4.95 1.21 13.39
CA PHE A 264 5.86 0.73 12.35
C PHE A 264 5.74 -0.80 12.16
N GLU A 265 5.71 -1.53 13.27
CA GLU A 265 5.75 -3.00 13.32
C GLU A 265 4.47 -3.62 12.74
N GLU A 266 3.33 -2.95 12.94
CA GLU A 266 2.02 -3.41 12.45
C GLU A 266 1.96 -3.56 10.92
N PHE A 267 2.78 -2.79 10.18
CA PHE A 267 2.87 -2.88 8.72
C PHE A 267 3.74 -4.03 8.23
N GLY A 268 4.59 -4.63 9.06
CA GLY A 268 5.26 -5.90 8.74
C GLY A 268 6.16 -5.86 7.49
N ASP A 269 6.91 -4.77 7.27
CA ASP A 269 7.78 -4.62 6.09
C ASP A 269 8.77 -5.79 5.94
N ALA A 270 9.40 -6.24 7.03
CA ALA A 270 10.30 -7.39 7.04
C ALA A 270 9.60 -8.70 6.63
N LYS A 271 8.33 -8.89 7.01
CA LYS A 271 7.53 -10.06 6.63
C LYS A 271 7.27 -10.06 5.12
N LYS A 272 6.93 -8.89 4.55
CA LYS A 272 6.71 -8.73 3.10
C LYS A 272 7.97 -9.06 2.30
N GLU A 273 9.12 -8.53 2.72
CA GLU A 273 10.41 -8.80 2.07
C GLU A 273 10.81 -10.27 2.19
N ALA A 274 10.73 -10.86 3.39
CA ALA A 274 11.06 -12.26 3.62
C ALA A 274 10.23 -13.20 2.73
N LEU A 275 8.93 -12.93 2.58
CA LEU A 275 8.06 -13.72 1.71
C LEU A 275 8.51 -13.69 0.25
N VAL A 276 8.80 -12.49 -0.29
CA VAL A 276 9.25 -12.35 -1.67
C VAL A 276 10.62 -13.02 -1.89
N ARG A 277 11.56 -12.84 -0.95
CA ARG A 277 12.90 -13.46 -1.05
C ARG A 277 12.88 -14.98 -0.94
N ALA A 278 11.86 -15.56 -0.28
CA ALA A 278 11.69 -17.00 -0.21
C ALA A 278 11.29 -17.62 -1.56
N GLU A 279 10.74 -16.83 -2.49
CA GLU A 279 10.36 -17.29 -3.83
C GLU A 279 11.56 -17.32 -4.77
N LYS A 280 12.12 -18.52 -5.00
CA LYS A 280 13.35 -18.74 -5.80
C LYS A 280 13.32 -18.19 -7.23
N ARG A 281 12.13 -17.96 -7.80
CA ARG A 281 11.98 -17.41 -9.16
C ARG A 281 11.84 -15.89 -9.21
N ILE A 282 11.90 -15.21 -8.07
CA ILE A 282 11.88 -13.75 -7.99
C ILE A 282 13.29 -13.23 -7.74
N SER A 283 13.76 -12.36 -8.63
CA SER A 283 14.89 -11.47 -8.37
C SER A 283 14.34 -10.12 -7.88
N LEU A 284 14.55 -9.82 -6.59
CA LEU A 284 14.06 -8.59 -5.95
C LEU A 284 15.11 -7.48 -6.03
N PHE A 285 14.72 -6.34 -6.57
CA PHE A 285 15.53 -5.12 -6.71
C PHE A 285 14.87 -3.97 -5.95
N LEU A 286 15.25 -3.80 -4.67
CA LEU A 286 14.86 -2.65 -3.86
C LEU A 286 15.74 -1.44 -4.20
N ASN A 287 15.27 -0.23 -3.90
CA ASN A 287 15.95 1.02 -4.24
C ASN A 287 16.23 1.17 -5.75
N HIS A 288 15.38 0.67 -6.64
CA HIS A 288 15.57 0.81 -8.09
C HIS A 288 14.41 1.59 -8.71
N HIS A 289 14.68 2.79 -9.22
CA HIS A 289 13.69 3.64 -9.89
C HIS A 289 13.77 3.48 -11.40
N ALA A 290 12.73 2.94 -12.01
CA ALA A 290 12.63 2.78 -13.45
C ALA A 290 12.19 4.08 -14.11
N PHE A 291 13.01 4.60 -15.03
CA PHE A 291 12.83 5.94 -15.63
C PHE A 291 12.85 5.95 -17.16
N ARG A 292 13.16 4.81 -17.79
CA ARG A 292 13.24 4.70 -19.25
C ARG A 292 12.79 3.33 -19.71
N VAL A 293 12.18 3.29 -20.89
CA VAL A 293 11.74 2.07 -21.57
C VAL A 293 12.33 1.98 -22.96
N GLU A 294 12.43 0.76 -23.47
CA GLU A 294 12.72 0.49 -24.88
C GLU A 294 11.50 -0.20 -25.50
N VAL A 295 10.97 0.39 -26.57
CA VAL A 295 9.77 -0.07 -27.27
C VAL A 295 10.11 -0.30 -28.74
N ASP A 296 9.61 -1.39 -29.29
CA ASP A 296 9.71 -1.76 -30.71
C ASP A 296 8.28 -2.02 -31.22
N GLY A 297 7.82 -1.14 -32.11
CA GLY A 297 6.40 -1.06 -32.47
C GLY A 297 5.53 -0.79 -31.25
N ASN A 298 4.71 -1.76 -30.86
CA ASN A 298 3.80 -1.70 -29.72
C ASN A 298 4.21 -2.68 -28.59
N ARG A 299 5.48 -3.11 -28.56
CA ARG A 299 6.00 -4.07 -27.58
C ARG A 299 7.18 -3.52 -26.81
N LEU A 300 7.08 -3.59 -25.49
CA LEU A 300 8.20 -3.31 -24.59
C LEU A 300 9.26 -4.41 -24.72
N LYS A 301 10.53 -4.01 -24.79
CA LYS A 301 11.70 -4.92 -24.81
C LYS A 301 12.46 -4.88 -23.49
N SER A 302 12.56 -3.69 -22.89
CA SER A 302 13.23 -3.52 -21.61
C SER A 302 12.76 -2.29 -20.85
N VAL A 303 13.02 -2.30 -19.55
CA VAL A 303 13.00 -1.11 -18.69
C VAL A 303 14.40 -0.85 -18.17
N THR A 304 14.79 0.41 -18.03
CA THR A 304 16.04 0.81 -17.39
C THR A 304 15.72 1.49 -16.06
N ALA A 305 16.40 1.07 -15.00
CA ALA A 305 16.29 1.67 -13.67
C ALA A 305 17.67 2.05 -13.14
N PHE A 306 17.72 3.09 -12.31
CA PHE A 306 18.90 3.41 -11.52
C PHE A 306 18.66 3.06 -10.05
N ASP A 307 19.74 2.69 -9.36
CA ASP A 307 19.72 2.48 -7.92
C ASP A 307 19.67 3.83 -7.19
N THR A 308 18.65 4.08 -6.38
CA THR A 308 18.34 5.35 -5.72
C THR A 308 19.29 5.69 -4.56
N ARG A 309 20.33 4.88 -4.33
CA ARG A 309 21.41 5.15 -3.37
C ARG A 309 22.75 5.39 -4.06
N THR A 310 22.97 4.75 -5.20
CA THR A 310 24.29 4.70 -5.83
C THR A 310 24.34 5.25 -7.25
N GLY A 311 23.18 5.50 -7.88
CA GLY A 311 23.07 5.94 -9.26
C GLY A 311 23.39 4.85 -10.31
N HIS A 312 23.81 3.65 -9.89
CA HIS A 312 24.14 2.56 -10.81
C HIS A 312 22.93 2.16 -11.64
N ILE A 313 23.13 2.03 -12.96
CA ILE A 313 22.05 1.79 -13.92
C ILE A 313 22.00 0.32 -14.30
N ARG A 314 20.79 -0.24 -14.29
CA ARG A 314 20.50 -1.59 -14.77
C ARG A 314 19.41 -1.59 -15.84
N ARG A 315 19.59 -2.44 -16.85
CA ARG A 315 18.60 -2.74 -17.89
C ARG A 315 17.96 -4.10 -17.61
N PHE A 316 16.63 -4.14 -17.65
CA PHE A 316 15.83 -5.33 -17.36
C PHE A 316 15.08 -5.74 -18.62
N ALA A 317 15.56 -6.78 -19.29
CA ALA A 317 14.91 -7.33 -20.48
C ALA A 317 13.81 -8.32 -20.09
N GLY A 318 12.66 -8.25 -20.75
CA GLY A 318 11.48 -9.02 -20.38
C GLY A 318 10.62 -9.41 -21.57
N THR A 319 9.90 -10.54 -21.45
CA THR A 319 8.85 -10.91 -22.41
C THR A 319 7.55 -10.15 -22.14
N LEU A 320 7.19 -10.03 -20.85
CA LEU A 320 6.01 -9.34 -20.34
C LEU A 320 6.41 -8.31 -19.28
N PHE A 321 5.62 -7.26 -19.15
CA PHE A 321 5.84 -6.18 -18.18
C PHE A 321 4.57 -5.91 -17.39
N VAL A 322 4.71 -5.52 -16.12
CA VAL A 322 3.60 -5.05 -15.28
C VAL A 322 3.93 -3.67 -14.76
N ASP A 323 3.11 -2.67 -15.12
CA ASP A 323 3.13 -1.38 -14.45
C ASP A 323 2.30 -1.47 -13.16
N SER A 324 2.99 -1.46 -12.03
CA SER A 324 2.45 -1.38 -10.68
C SER A 324 3.01 -0.18 -9.90
N THR A 325 3.45 0.85 -10.62
CA THR A 325 4.01 2.09 -10.05
C THR A 325 2.97 2.93 -9.32
N GLY A 326 1.69 2.65 -9.56
CA GLY A 326 0.55 3.43 -9.07
C GLY A 326 0.31 4.73 -9.83
N HIS A 327 1.35 5.33 -10.44
CA HIS A 327 1.25 6.53 -11.28
C HIS A 327 1.16 6.24 -12.79
N ALA A 328 1.13 4.97 -13.18
CA ALA A 328 1.24 4.53 -14.57
C ALA A 328 2.51 5.08 -15.28
N GLY A 329 3.63 5.17 -14.55
CA GLY A 329 4.84 5.78 -15.08
C GLY A 329 5.41 5.00 -16.27
N ILE A 330 5.43 3.67 -16.18
CA ILE A 330 5.97 2.81 -17.25
C ILE A 330 5.03 2.78 -18.45
N GLY A 331 3.72 2.70 -18.21
CA GLY A 331 2.73 2.78 -19.29
C GLY A 331 2.83 4.10 -20.05
N ALA A 332 2.92 5.23 -19.34
CA ALA A 332 3.08 6.53 -19.98
C ALA A 332 4.39 6.63 -20.80
N LEU A 333 5.52 6.17 -20.24
CA LEU A 333 6.80 6.12 -20.95
C LEU A 333 6.76 5.21 -22.19
N ALA A 334 5.97 4.13 -22.14
CA ALA A 334 5.81 3.19 -23.24
C ALA A 334 4.85 3.68 -24.35
N GLY A 335 4.17 4.81 -24.16
CA GLY A 335 3.13 5.30 -25.07
C GLY A 335 1.78 4.57 -24.91
N ALA A 336 1.53 3.94 -23.75
CA ALA A 336 0.23 3.36 -23.46
C ALA A 336 -0.85 4.44 -23.32
N ASP A 337 -2.04 4.16 -23.86
CA ASP A 337 -3.19 5.04 -23.75
C ASP A 337 -3.57 5.20 -22.26
N HIS A 338 -3.79 6.44 -21.83
CA HIS A 338 -4.16 6.76 -20.46
C HIS A 338 -5.03 8.02 -20.38
N THR A 339 -5.73 8.15 -19.26
CA THR A 339 -6.44 9.35 -18.86
C THR A 339 -5.86 9.89 -17.56
N THR A 340 -5.99 11.20 -17.37
CA THR A 340 -5.70 11.89 -16.11
C THR A 340 -6.88 12.79 -15.80
N LYS A 341 -7.32 12.81 -14.54
CA LYS A 341 -8.26 13.81 -14.06
C LYS A 341 -7.46 14.97 -13.47
N ASP A 342 -7.48 16.12 -14.14
CA ASP A 342 -6.63 17.28 -13.79
C ASP A 342 -7.16 18.06 -12.58
N ASP A 343 -8.46 18.00 -12.29
CA ASP A 343 -9.13 18.68 -11.19
C ASP A 343 -10.15 17.78 -10.48
N GLY A 344 -10.52 18.12 -9.24
CA GLY A 344 -11.48 17.35 -8.44
C GLY A 344 -11.15 15.85 -8.31
N HIS A 345 -9.89 15.46 -8.48
CA HIS A 345 -9.43 14.09 -8.29
C HIS A 345 -9.19 13.80 -6.81
N LEU A 346 -9.01 12.54 -6.46
CA LEU A 346 -8.61 12.14 -5.11
C LEU A 346 -7.19 12.65 -4.82
N GLY A 347 -7.01 13.28 -3.66
CA GLY A 347 -5.77 13.95 -3.29
C GLY A 347 -4.67 13.00 -2.82
N MET A 348 -3.69 13.60 -2.15
CA MET A 348 -2.61 12.90 -1.47
C MET A 348 -2.71 13.10 0.03
N SER A 349 -2.68 12.01 0.78
CA SER A 349 -2.76 12.06 2.24
C SER A 349 -1.39 11.98 2.91
N ASN A 350 -1.15 12.82 3.91
CA ASN A 350 -0.01 12.70 4.83
C ASN A 350 -0.55 12.53 6.26
N MET A 351 -0.52 11.30 6.74
CA MET A 351 -1.02 10.96 8.08
C MET A 351 0.01 11.29 9.16
N TRP A 352 -0.42 11.46 10.40
CA TRP A 352 0.49 11.75 11.51
C TRP A 352 -0.01 11.21 12.85
N ARG A 353 0.90 11.08 13.83
CA ARG A 353 0.63 10.58 15.17
C ARG A 353 1.24 11.48 16.23
N TRP A 354 0.60 11.53 17.38
CA TRP A 354 1.07 12.22 18.57
C TRP A 354 0.66 11.46 19.84
N SER A 355 1.37 11.70 20.92
CA SER A 355 1.11 11.11 22.24
C SER A 355 1.45 12.08 23.36
N ASP A 356 1.04 11.76 24.58
CA ASP A 356 1.47 12.47 25.77
C ASP A 356 2.70 11.82 26.39
N THR A 357 3.69 12.65 26.70
CA THR A 357 4.84 12.26 27.51
C THR A 357 4.53 12.38 29.01
N VAL A 358 5.39 11.80 29.85
CA VAL A 358 5.25 11.90 31.33
C VAL A 358 5.49 13.34 31.82
N LYS A 359 6.36 14.08 31.16
CA LYS A 359 6.71 15.48 31.49
C LYS A 359 6.36 16.40 30.32
N PRO A 360 6.18 17.72 30.55
CA PRO A 360 5.99 18.68 29.48
C PRO A 360 7.15 18.66 28.47
N VAL A 361 6.82 18.82 27.19
CA VAL A 361 7.80 18.89 26.09
C VAL A 361 7.50 20.13 25.25
N ALA A 362 8.54 20.89 24.89
CA ALA A 362 8.39 22.07 24.05
C ALA A 362 8.23 21.67 22.57
N PHE A 363 7.53 22.50 21.80
CA PHE A 363 7.50 22.42 20.34
C PHE A 363 7.81 23.80 19.77
N PRO A 364 8.71 23.93 18.79
CA PRO A 364 9.05 25.24 18.23
C PRO A 364 7.84 25.97 17.65
N ASN A 365 7.85 27.30 17.72
CA ASN A 365 6.88 28.11 16.98
C ASN A 365 7.10 27.94 15.47
N THR A 366 6.02 27.83 14.69
CA THR A 366 6.08 27.60 13.24
C THR A 366 5.42 28.73 12.44
N PRO A 367 6.03 29.93 12.34
CA PRO A 367 5.43 31.07 11.64
C PRO A 367 5.26 30.88 10.11
N TRP A 368 5.94 29.87 9.55
CA TRP A 368 5.86 29.47 8.14
C TRP A 368 4.75 28.45 7.85
N ALA A 369 4.24 27.78 8.89
CA ALA A 369 3.16 26.81 8.76
C ALA A 369 1.82 27.51 8.49
N LEU A 370 0.75 26.76 8.25
CA LEU A 370 -0.58 27.37 8.18
C LEU A 370 -0.92 27.97 9.54
N ASP A 371 -1.44 29.19 9.54
CA ASP A 371 -1.88 29.88 10.75
C ASP A 371 -3.20 29.27 11.23
N LEU A 372 -3.13 28.16 11.97
CA LEU A 372 -4.30 27.43 12.45
C LEU A 372 -4.57 27.68 13.93
N VAL A 373 -5.84 27.55 14.32
CA VAL A 373 -6.35 27.36 15.69
C VAL A 373 -7.03 26.00 15.79
N MET A 374 -7.39 25.53 16.99
CA MET A 374 -7.95 24.18 17.21
C MET A 374 -9.23 23.90 16.41
N ASP A 375 -10.03 24.92 16.12
CA ASP A 375 -11.28 24.80 15.34
C ASP A 375 -11.06 24.64 13.82
N ASP A 376 -9.85 24.94 13.32
CA ASP A 376 -9.54 24.89 11.89
C ASP A 376 -9.27 23.46 11.37
N PHE A 377 -9.20 22.46 12.26
CA PHE A 377 -8.94 21.07 11.89
C PHE A 377 -9.68 20.08 12.79
N PRO A 378 -9.93 18.84 12.34
CA PRO A 378 -10.48 17.79 13.20
C PRO A 378 -9.43 17.34 14.23
N TYR A 379 -9.64 17.70 15.50
CA TYR A 379 -8.72 17.33 16.58
C TYR A 379 -8.51 15.79 16.65
N PRO A 380 -7.26 15.28 16.49
CA PRO A 380 -6.95 13.85 16.51
C PRO A 380 -6.97 13.27 17.93
N ARG A 381 -8.17 13.17 18.52
CA ARG A 381 -8.42 12.70 19.90
C ARG A 381 -7.86 11.31 20.23
N ARG A 382 -7.60 10.48 19.21
CA ARG A 382 -7.08 9.11 19.38
C ARG A 382 -5.54 9.04 19.27
N GLY A 383 -4.85 10.19 19.27
CA GLY A 383 -3.39 10.24 19.10
C GLY A 383 -2.93 10.05 17.65
N HIS A 384 -3.84 10.08 16.68
CA HIS A 384 -3.50 9.97 15.27
C HIS A 384 -4.49 10.68 14.37
N ALA A 385 -3.96 11.18 13.27
CA ALA A 385 -4.62 11.89 12.20
C ALA A 385 -4.59 11.02 10.94
N GLU A 386 -5.78 10.66 10.48
CA GLU A 386 -5.97 9.56 9.53
C GLU A 386 -5.94 10.06 8.08
N TRP A 387 -6.35 9.17 7.17
CA TRP A 387 -6.39 9.34 5.72
C TRP A 387 -7.00 10.64 5.19
N PHE A 388 -7.83 11.32 5.98
CA PHE A 388 -8.52 12.55 5.59
C PHE A 388 -7.63 13.80 5.66
N TRP A 389 -6.41 13.70 6.19
CA TRP A 389 -5.39 14.74 6.07
C TRP A 389 -4.82 14.73 4.66
N GLU A 390 -5.54 15.37 3.75
CA GLU A 390 -5.45 15.18 2.32
C GLU A 390 -5.70 16.50 1.59
N SER A 391 -4.85 16.80 0.61
CA SER A 391 -4.92 18.01 -0.22
C SER A 391 -4.57 17.71 -1.68
N GLY A 392 -4.51 18.77 -2.49
CA GLY A 392 -4.11 18.68 -3.90
C GLY A 392 -5.22 18.23 -4.84
N PHE A 393 -6.49 18.34 -4.45
CA PHE A 393 -7.64 17.93 -5.27
C PHE A 393 -7.70 18.61 -6.64
N ASN A 394 -7.13 19.82 -6.74
CA ASN A 394 -7.11 20.65 -7.95
C ASN A 394 -5.67 20.99 -8.38
N LYS A 395 -4.71 20.14 -8.03
CA LYS A 395 -3.30 20.27 -8.39
C LYS A 395 -2.94 19.13 -9.30
N HIS A 396 -2.07 19.33 -10.29
CA HIS A 396 -1.72 18.25 -11.20
C HIS A 396 -1.25 17.00 -10.41
N PRO A 397 -1.85 15.82 -10.61
CA PRO A 397 -1.71 14.66 -9.71
C PRO A 397 -0.36 13.92 -9.81
N ILE A 398 0.64 14.56 -10.44
CA ILE A 398 2.01 14.07 -10.61
C ILE A 398 2.98 15.25 -10.50
N ARG A 399 2.84 16.26 -11.37
CA ARG A 399 3.76 17.40 -11.48
C ARG A 399 3.81 18.29 -10.24
N GLU A 400 2.71 18.37 -9.48
CA GLU A 400 2.61 19.23 -8.31
C GLU A 400 2.63 18.46 -6.98
N LEU A 401 2.92 17.15 -6.99
CA LEU A 401 2.86 16.31 -5.78
C LEU A 401 3.82 16.79 -4.68
N GLU A 402 5.03 17.26 -5.02
CA GLU A 402 5.95 17.80 -4.00
C GLU A 402 5.34 19.01 -3.29
N SER A 403 4.74 19.95 -4.04
CA SER A 403 3.96 21.08 -3.48
C SER A 403 2.84 20.61 -2.58
N THR A 404 2.07 19.61 -3.02
CA THR A 404 0.92 19.08 -2.28
C THR A 404 1.36 18.49 -0.96
N ARG A 405 2.47 17.73 -0.95
CA ARG A 405 3.05 17.22 0.30
C ARG A 405 3.48 18.36 1.21
N ASP A 406 4.15 19.36 0.64
CA ASP A 406 4.70 20.47 1.39
C ASP A 406 3.58 21.34 1.98
N TRP A 407 2.46 21.48 1.27
CA TRP A 407 1.23 22.06 1.79
C TRP A 407 0.66 21.25 2.97
N ASN A 408 0.60 19.92 2.84
CA ASN A 408 0.18 19.04 3.94
C ASN A 408 1.11 19.18 5.16
N PHE A 409 2.43 19.27 4.98
CA PHE A 409 3.36 19.54 6.08
C PHE A 409 3.05 20.88 6.76
N ARG A 410 2.82 21.95 5.99
CA ARG A 410 2.43 23.25 6.56
C ARG A 410 1.13 23.17 7.34
N ALA A 411 0.15 22.38 6.89
CA ALA A 411 -1.10 22.16 7.64
C ALA A 411 -0.86 21.36 8.93
N ILE A 412 -0.12 20.26 8.87
CA ILE A 412 0.16 19.39 10.01
C ILE A 412 0.96 20.12 11.09
N PHE A 413 2.05 20.79 10.73
CA PHE A 413 2.84 21.57 11.67
C PHE A 413 2.07 22.78 12.20
N GLY A 414 1.20 23.40 11.40
CA GLY A 414 0.31 24.45 11.84
C GLY A 414 -0.69 23.98 12.89
N ALA A 415 -1.26 22.79 12.70
CA ALA A 415 -2.20 22.18 13.62
C ALA A 415 -1.53 21.76 14.93
N PHE A 416 -0.34 21.16 14.86
CA PHE A 416 0.42 20.82 16.06
C PHE A 416 0.93 22.07 16.80
N ASN A 417 1.25 23.15 16.08
CA ASN A 417 1.56 24.44 16.68
C ASN A 417 0.33 25.08 17.36
N ALA A 418 -0.88 24.91 16.81
CA ALA A 418 -2.11 25.32 17.48
C ALA A 418 -2.31 24.58 18.81
N MET A 419 -2.09 23.27 18.81
CA MET A 419 -2.10 22.43 20.02
C MET A 419 -1.06 22.90 21.05
N LYS A 420 0.20 23.09 20.65
CA LYS A 420 1.32 23.31 21.58
C LYS A 420 1.52 24.75 22.02
N ASN A 421 1.26 25.71 21.14
CA ASN A 421 1.74 27.08 21.29
C ASN A 421 0.63 28.14 21.23
N LYS A 422 -0.60 27.78 20.88
CA LYS A 422 -1.73 28.72 20.76
C LYS A 422 -2.88 28.35 21.70
N ASP A 423 -4.11 28.35 21.18
CA ASP A 423 -5.36 28.16 21.89
C ASP A 423 -5.51 26.74 22.48
N GLY A 424 -4.78 25.74 21.95
CA GLY A 424 -4.71 24.41 22.56
C GLY A 424 -3.71 24.27 23.71
N LYS A 425 -2.81 25.25 23.92
CA LYS A 425 -1.61 25.10 24.76
C LYS A 425 -1.89 24.63 26.19
N ALA A 426 -2.98 25.10 26.79
CA ALA A 426 -3.35 24.76 28.16
C ALA A 426 -3.58 23.26 28.38
N GLU A 427 -4.05 22.55 27.35
CA GLU A 427 -4.39 21.12 27.41
C GLU A 427 -3.27 20.20 26.89
N HIS A 428 -2.25 20.74 26.23
CA HIS A 428 -1.28 19.96 25.47
C HIS A 428 0.17 20.18 25.90
N ALA A 429 0.42 20.52 27.18
CA ALA A 429 1.77 20.70 27.70
C ALA A 429 2.67 19.47 27.48
N ASN A 430 2.09 18.27 27.55
CA ASN A 430 2.79 16.98 27.41
C ASN A 430 2.70 16.37 26.01
N ALA A 431 1.95 16.99 25.09
CA ALA A 431 1.82 16.46 23.73
C ALA A 431 3.17 16.49 23.00
N LYS A 432 3.48 15.39 22.30
CA LYS A 432 4.65 15.17 21.44
C LYS A 432 4.20 14.65 20.07
N LEU A 433 4.73 15.24 19.00
CA LEU A 433 4.53 14.75 17.64
C LEU A 433 5.46 13.55 17.42
N ASP A 434 4.90 12.36 17.21
CA ASP A 434 5.67 11.11 17.18
C ASP A 434 6.09 10.71 15.77
N TRP A 435 5.25 10.99 14.79
CA TRP A 435 5.47 10.55 13.41
C TRP A 435 4.61 11.36 12.44
N VAL A 436 5.16 11.70 11.29
CA VAL A 436 4.43 12.23 10.13
C VAL A 436 4.84 11.38 8.92
N ALA A 437 3.89 11.03 8.06
CA ALA A 437 4.16 10.37 6.79
C ALA A 437 4.97 11.33 5.91
N TYR A 438 6.27 11.08 5.76
CA TYR A 438 7.13 11.92 4.92
C TYR A 438 6.96 11.61 3.42
N VAL A 439 6.50 10.40 3.11
CA VAL A 439 6.02 9.99 1.79
C VAL A 439 4.50 10.09 1.79
N GLY A 440 3.91 10.80 0.82
CA GLY A 440 2.47 10.97 0.74
C GLY A 440 1.77 9.74 0.14
N GLY A 441 0.59 9.40 0.66
CA GLY A 441 -0.26 8.36 0.09
C GLY A 441 -1.14 8.90 -1.03
N THR A 442 -0.65 8.89 -2.28
CA THR A 442 -1.43 9.33 -3.45
C THR A 442 -2.55 8.34 -3.76
N ARG A 443 -3.77 8.84 -3.99
CA ARG A 443 -4.95 8.03 -4.30
C ARG A 443 -5.24 7.91 -5.79
N GLU A 444 -5.12 9.01 -6.52
CA GLU A 444 -5.44 9.08 -7.95
C GLU A 444 -4.33 9.80 -8.72
N SER A 445 -4.12 9.38 -9.96
CA SER A 445 -3.19 9.98 -10.92
C SER A 445 -3.60 9.51 -12.31
N ARG A 446 -2.68 8.98 -13.14
CA ARG A 446 -3.04 8.38 -14.43
C ARG A 446 -3.77 7.03 -14.27
N GLN A 447 -4.80 6.81 -15.10
CA GLN A 447 -5.42 5.50 -15.32
C GLN A 447 -5.09 5.05 -16.74
N LEU A 448 -4.47 3.88 -16.87
CA LEU A 448 -4.19 3.29 -18.18
C LEU A 448 -5.46 2.67 -18.76
N LEU A 449 -5.57 2.64 -20.08
CA LEU A 449 -6.74 2.16 -20.79
C LEU A 449 -6.55 0.71 -21.27
N GLY A 450 -7.44 -0.17 -20.82
CA GLY A 450 -7.60 -1.52 -21.32
C GLY A 450 -8.75 -1.61 -22.32
N ASP A 451 -9.10 -2.83 -22.71
CA ASP A 451 -10.24 -3.05 -23.63
C ASP A 451 -11.60 -2.77 -22.97
N VAL A 452 -11.62 -2.78 -21.63
CA VAL A 452 -12.76 -2.37 -20.82
C VAL A 452 -12.29 -1.29 -19.87
N ILE A 453 -13.01 -0.18 -19.86
CA ILE A 453 -12.93 0.85 -18.82
C ILE A 453 -14.12 0.59 -17.89
N LEU A 454 -13.86 0.06 -16.69
CA LEU A 454 -14.95 -0.20 -15.75
C LEU A 454 -15.48 1.13 -15.19
N THR A 455 -16.79 1.34 -15.28
CA THR A 455 -17.44 2.57 -14.77
C THR A 455 -18.21 2.32 -13.48
N ARG A 456 -18.64 3.41 -12.82
CA ARG A 456 -19.57 3.31 -11.70
C ARG A 456 -20.89 2.67 -12.12
N GLU A 457 -21.42 3.00 -13.29
CA GLU A 457 -22.69 2.48 -13.80
C GLU A 457 -22.63 0.96 -13.98
N ASP A 458 -21.51 0.42 -14.48
CA ASP A 458 -21.31 -1.03 -14.59
C ASP A 458 -21.40 -1.72 -13.21
N ILE A 459 -20.81 -1.11 -12.17
CA ILE A 459 -20.83 -1.62 -10.79
C ILE A 459 -22.24 -1.53 -10.19
N VAL A 460 -22.88 -0.36 -10.28
CA VAL A 460 -24.22 -0.10 -9.72
C VAL A 460 -25.28 -0.97 -10.39
N ALA A 461 -25.21 -1.12 -11.72
CA ALA A 461 -26.11 -1.98 -12.48
C ALA A 461 -25.77 -3.48 -12.34
N LYS A 462 -24.69 -3.82 -11.61
CA LYS A 462 -24.20 -5.20 -11.44
C LYS A 462 -24.01 -5.91 -12.77
N LYS A 463 -23.48 -5.19 -13.77
CA LYS A 463 -23.21 -5.74 -15.10
C LYS A 463 -22.25 -6.92 -14.99
N MET A 464 -22.64 -8.05 -15.56
CA MET A 464 -21.82 -9.25 -15.59
C MET A 464 -20.87 -9.22 -16.79
N PHE A 465 -19.59 -9.41 -16.53
CA PHE A 465 -18.58 -9.61 -17.55
C PHE A 465 -18.17 -11.09 -17.60
N PRO A 466 -18.02 -11.72 -18.79
CA PRO A 466 -17.59 -13.12 -18.90
C PRO A 466 -16.21 -13.38 -18.26
N ASP A 467 -15.40 -12.34 -18.20
CA ASP A 467 -14.06 -12.31 -17.63
C ASP A 467 -13.99 -11.56 -16.29
N GLY A 468 -15.10 -11.43 -15.56
CA GLY A 468 -15.10 -10.93 -14.19
C GLY A 468 -14.23 -11.80 -13.28
N THR A 469 -13.33 -11.19 -12.50
CA THR A 469 -12.33 -11.91 -11.67
C THR A 469 -12.30 -11.41 -10.22
N VAL A 470 -11.66 -10.27 -9.97
CA VAL A 470 -11.36 -9.76 -8.62
C VAL A 470 -12.63 -9.22 -7.96
N PRO A 471 -13.06 -9.75 -6.80
CA PRO A 471 -14.21 -9.21 -6.09
C PRO A 471 -13.77 -7.91 -5.38
N THR A 472 -14.14 -6.75 -5.90
CA THR A 472 -14.03 -5.53 -5.11
C THR A 472 -15.16 -5.49 -4.10
N THR A 473 -14.84 -5.36 -2.81
CA THR A 473 -15.82 -5.44 -1.72
C THR A 473 -15.89 -4.15 -0.89
N TRP A 474 -15.20 -3.09 -1.33
CA TRP A 474 -15.28 -1.79 -0.68
C TRP A 474 -16.39 -0.98 -1.34
N ASP A 475 -17.03 -0.09 -0.59
CA ASP A 475 -17.96 0.85 -1.21
C ASP A 475 -17.18 1.76 -2.18
N ILE A 476 -17.89 2.42 -3.10
CA ILE A 476 -17.26 3.46 -3.91
C ILE A 476 -16.96 4.64 -2.96
N ASP A 477 -15.68 4.77 -2.61
CA ASP A 477 -15.16 5.70 -1.59
C ASP A 477 -14.39 6.84 -2.26
N LEU A 478 -15.07 7.97 -2.44
CA LEU A 478 -14.55 9.18 -3.06
C LEU A 478 -14.32 10.27 -2.02
N HIS A 479 -13.24 11.01 -2.19
CA HIS A 479 -12.75 11.97 -1.21
C HIS A 479 -12.90 13.38 -1.77
N TYR A 480 -13.57 14.23 -1.00
CA TYR A 480 -13.78 15.64 -1.36
C TYR A 480 -13.38 16.54 -0.20
N PRO A 481 -13.02 17.81 -0.46
CA PRO A 481 -12.81 18.79 0.59
C PRO A 481 -13.96 18.81 1.60
N LYS A 482 -13.62 18.78 2.89
CA LYS A 482 -14.61 18.94 3.96
C LYS A 482 -14.88 20.42 4.18
N GLU A 483 -16.08 20.86 3.84
CA GLU A 483 -16.47 22.27 3.76
C GLU A 483 -16.23 23.03 5.07
N GLN A 484 -16.41 22.34 6.22
CA GLN A 484 -16.16 22.90 7.55
C GLN A 484 -14.73 23.45 7.70
N TYR A 485 -13.73 22.73 7.19
CA TYR A 485 -12.30 23.06 7.36
C TYR A 485 -11.69 23.75 6.14
N ALA A 486 -12.41 23.77 5.01
CA ALA A 486 -11.99 24.48 3.81
C ALA A 486 -12.15 26.01 3.92
N LYS A 487 -12.94 26.54 4.88
CA LYS A 487 -13.30 27.96 4.97
C LYS A 487 -12.11 28.92 4.96
N LYS A 488 -11.04 28.57 5.67
CA LYS A 488 -9.85 29.42 5.83
C LYS A 488 -8.88 29.31 4.66
N PHE A 489 -8.89 28.17 3.97
CA PHE A 489 -8.04 27.88 2.81
C PHE A 489 -8.86 27.23 1.69
N PRO A 490 -9.81 27.98 1.09
CA PRO A 490 -10.77 27.40 0.13
C PRO A 490 -10.11 26.95 -1.17
N GLU A 491 -9.01 27.58 -1.55
CA GLU A 491 -8.26 27.27 -2.79
C GLU A 491 -7.40 26.00 -2.68
N ASP A 492 -6.99 25.62 -1.47
CA ASP A 492 -6.16 24.43 -1.22
C ASP A 492 -6.54 23.76 0.11
N PRO A 493 -7.73 23.15 0.19
CA PRO A 493 -8.19 22.50 1.41
C PRO A 493 -7.31 21.28 1.74
N PHE A 494 -7.06 21.06 3.04
CA PHE A 494 -6.18 20.01 3.55
C PHE A 494 -6.89 18.94 4.39
N ILE A 495 -8.22 19.01 4.49
CA ILE A 495 -9.06 18.00 5.14
C ILE A 495 -10.13 17.53 4.18
N SER A 496 -10.23 16.22 4.00
CA SER A 496 -11.26 15.58 3.18
C SER A 496 -12.39 14.96 4.01
N LYS A 497 -13.49 14.65 3.33
CA LYS A 497 -14.54 13.73 3.76
C LYS A 497 -14.66 12.62 2.73
N ALA A 498 -15.01 11.42 3.18
CA ALA A 498 -15.39 10.33 2.32
C ALA A 498 -16.88 10.40 1.99
N VAL A 499 -17.21 10.26 0.71
CA VAL A 499 -18.56 10.11 0.18
C VAL A 499 -18.67 8.70 -0.36
N PHE A 500 -19.58 7.93 0.24
CA PHE A 500 -19.76 6.51 -0.06
C PHE A 500 -20.99 6.28 -0.94
N ASP A 501 -20.80 5.54 -2.03
CA ASP A 501 -21.88 4.85 -2.71
C ASP A 501 -21.83 3.35 -2.36
N LYS A 502 -22.87 2.90 -1.66
CA LYS A 502 -23.01 1.56 -1.07
C LYS A 502 -23.58 0.53 -2.04
N ALA A 503 -23.36 0.71 -3.34
CA ALA A 503 -23.83 -0.19 -4.39
C ALA A 503 -23.07 -1.54 -4.43
N VAL A 504 -21.89 -1.62 -3.82
CA VAL A 504 -21.07 -2.84 -3.77
C VAL A 504 -21.56 -3.77 -2.66
N ASP A 505 -21.85 -5.02 -3.02
CA ASP A 505 -22.08 -6.07 -2.04
C ASP A 505 -20.75 -6.41 -1.36
N ARG A 506 -20.57 -6.02 -0.10
CA ARG A 506 -19.32 -6.30 0.65
C ARG A 506 -19.12 -7.78 0.95
N GLN A 507 -20.17 -8.60 0.90
CA GLN A 507 -20.07 -10.05 1.13
C GLN A 507 -19.53 -10.75 -0.11
N HIS A 508 -20.11 -10.53 -1.28
CA HIS A 508 -19.68 -11.23 -2.50
C HIS A 508 -18.66 -10.45 -3.33
N GLY A 509 -18.69 -9.12 -3.25
CA GLY A 509 -17.94 -8.20 -4.09
C GLY A 509 -18.51 -8.08 -5.50
N TYR A 510 -18.02 -7.08 -6.23
CA TYR A 510 -18.24 -6.94 -7.67
C TYR A 510 -17.02 -7.48 -8.45
N PRO A 511 -17.19 -8.41 -9.40
CA PRO A 511 -16.06 -9.04 -10.10
C PRO A 511 -15.49 -8.12 -11.19
N VAL A 512 -14.37 -7.46 -10.91
CA VAL A 512 -13.66 -6.59 -11.88
C VAL A 512 -13.17 -7.43 -13.08
N PRO A 513 -13.45 -7.00 -14.33
CA PRO A 513 -13.09 -7.78 -15.51
C PRO A 513 -11.59 -7.78 -15.78
N TYR A 514 -11.06 -8.93 -16.21
CA TYR A 514 -9.64 -9.13 -16.55
C TYR A 514 -9.15 -8.13 -17.62
N ARG A 515 -10.01 -7.75 -18.57
CA ARG A 515 -9.71 -6.74 -19.60
C ARG A 515 -9.38 -5.33 -19.06
N CYS A 516 -9.60 -5.06 -17.78
CA CYS A 516 -9.13 -3.85 -17.12
C CYS A 516 -7.64 -3.90 -16.71
N PHE A 517 -6.98 -5.05 -16.81
CA PHE A 517 -5.64 -5.30 -16.23
C PHE A 517 -4.51 -5.37 -17.25
N TYR A 518 -4.77 -5.07 -18.53
CA TYR A 518 -3.72 -4.92 -19.54
C TYR A 518 -3.94 -3.69 -20.42
N SER A 519 -2.87 -3.18 -21.01
CA SER A 519 -2.92 -2.05 -21.94
C SER A 519 -3.60 -2.44 -23.25
N ARG A 520 -4.49 -1.58 -23.75
CA ARG A 520 -5.15 -1.83 -25.03
C ARG A 520 -4.21 -1.64 -26.23
N ASN A 521 -3.14 -0.86 -26.11
CA ASN A 521 -2.27 -0.53 -27.24
C ASN A 521 -0.81 -0.98 -27.08
N ILE A 522 -0.36 -1.39 -25.89
CA ILE A 522 0.96 -2.00 -25.67
C ILE A 522 0.78 -3.50 -25.40
N GLU A 523 1.15 -4.34 -26.37
CA GLU A 523 0.74 -5.74 -26.44
C GLU A 523 1.22 -6.63 -25.31
N ASN A 524 2.28 -6.26 -24.60
CA ASN A 524 2.88 -7.07 -23.54
C ASN A 524 2.93 -6.33 -22.18
N LEU A 525 2.06 -5.32 -22.00
CA LEU A 525 1.96 -4.56 -20.77
C LEU A 525 0.70 -4.90 -19.98
N PHE A 526 0.89 -5.47 -18.80
CA PHE A 526 -0.10 -5.59 -17.74
C PHE A 526 -0.10 -4.38 -16.81
N MET A 527 -1.17 -4.25 -16.04
CA MET A 527 -1.43 -3.15 -15.11
C MET A 527 -1.96 -3.78 -13.82
N ALA A 528 -1.35 -3.47 -12.68
CA ALA A 528 -1.82 -3.99 -11.39
C ALA A 528 -1.68 -2.95 -10.28
N GLY A 529 -2.79 -2.64 -9.61
CA GLY A 529 -2.88 -1.60 -8.58
C GLY A 529 -3.90 -0.53 -8.94
N ARG A 530 -3.67 0.71 -8.50
CA ARG A 530 -4.60 1.85 -8.69
C ARG A 530 -4.56 2.47 -10.11
N ASN A 531 -3.66 2.02 -10.97
CA ASN A 531 -3.46 2.52 -12.32
C ASN A 531 -4.23 1.73 -13.40
N VAL A 532 -5.04 0.75 -13.01
CA VAL A 532 -5.85 -0.09 -13.90
C VAL A 532 -6.97 0.68 -14.60
N SER A 533 -7.61 0.07 -15.59
CA SER A 533 -8.58 0.73 -16.46
C SER A 533 -9.97 0.87 -15.84
N VAL A 534 -10.18 1.99 -15.15
CA VAL A 534 -11.41 2.34 -14.44
C VAL A 534 -11.67 3.84 -14.55
N THR A 535 -12.93 4.27 -14.40
CA THR A 535 -13.24 5.70 -14.21
C THR A 535 -12.86 6.17 -12.80
N HIS A 536 -12.83 7.50 -12.60
CA HIS A 536 -12.61 8.13 -11.29
C HIS A 536 -13.49 7.53 -10.18
N GLU A 537 -14.78 7.33 -10.48
CA GLU A 537 -15.74 6.80 -9.52
C GLU A 537 -15.47 5.31 -9.23
N ALA A 538 -15.26 4.51 -10.27
CA ALA A 538 -14.96 3.08 -10.10
C ALA A 538 -13.61 2.85 -9.37
N LEU A 539 -12.65 3.77 -9.52
CA LEU A 539 -11.39 3.75 -8.78
C LEU A 539 -11.62 3.74 -7.26
N GLY A 540 -12.67 4.42 -6.77
CA GLY A 540 -13.02 4.51 -5.34
C GLY A 540 -13.15 3.16 -4.65
N THR A 541 -13.61 2.12 -5.36
CA THR A 541 -13.68 0.74 -4.84
C THR A 541 -12.48 -0.11 -5.26
N VAL A 542 -11.96 0.08 -6.48
CA VAL A 542 -10.92 -0.79 -7.06
C VAL A 542 -9.52 -0.56 -6.46
N ARG A 543 -9.19 0.68 -6.07
CA ARG A 543 -7.84 1.05 -5.58
C ARG A 543 -7.45 0.46 -4.23
N VAL A 544 -8.38 -0.16 -3.52
CA VAL A 544 -8.21 -0.63 -2.14
C VAL A 544 -7.14 -1.74 -2.09
N MET A 545 -6.28 -1.72 -1.08
CA MET A 545 -5.01 -2.46 -1.11
C MET A 545 -5.15 -3.96 -1.37
N LYS A 546 -6.08 -4.65 -0.68
CA LYS A 546 -6.28 -6.09 -0.88
C LYS A 546 -6.89 -6.38 -2.25
N THR A 547 -7.79 -5.52 -2.75
CA THR A 547 -8.29 -5.58 -4.13
C THR A 547 -7.13 -5.45 -5.13
N GLY A 548 -6.25 -4.45 -4.94
CA GLY A 548 -5.05 -4.27 -5.75
C GLY A 548 -4.13 -5.49 -5.74
N GLY A 549 -3.94 -6.13 -4.57
CA GLY A 549 -3.19 -7.37 -4.43
C GLY A 549 -3.80 -8.54 -5.23
N MET A 550 -5.12 -8.71 -5.16
CA MET A 550 -5.84 -9.72 -5.94
C MET A 550 -5.78 -9.46 -7.45
N ILE A 551 -5.82 -8.19 -7.89
CA ILE A 551 -5.54 -7.83 -9.29
C ILE A 551 -4.15 -8.34 -9.70
N GLY A 552 -3.16 -8.10 -8.84
CA GLY A 552 -1.83 -8.67 -8.99
C GLY A 552 -1.85 -10.18 -9.16
N GLU A 553 -2.52 -10.91 -8.28
CA GLU A 553 -2.62 -12.37 -8.36
C GLU A 553 -3.20 -12.85 -9.71
N VAL A 554 -4.26 -12.20 -10.21
CA VAL A 554 -4.85 -12.50 -11.54
C VAL A 554 -3.82 -12.25 -12.64
N VAL A 555 -3.16 -11.10 -12.61
CA VAL A 555 -2.14 -10.71 -13.60
C VAL A 555 -0.97 -11.69 -13.61
N GLY A 556 -0.47 -12.13 -12.44
CA GLY A 556 0.62 -13.09 -12.37
C GLY A 556 0.25 -14.47 -12.92
N LYS A 557 -0.98 -14.93 -12.65
CA LYS A 557 -1.52 -16.17 -13.24
C LYS A 557 -1.68 -16.03 -14.76
N ALA A 558 -2.23 -14.91 -15.25
CA ALA A 558 -2.36 -14.64 -16.68
C ALA A 558 -1.01 -14.54 -17.40
N ALA A 559 -0.01 -13.92 -16.77
CA ALA A 559 1.35 -13.85 -17.31
C ALA A 559 1.95 -15.25 -17.52
N SER A 560 1.72 -16.19 -16.60
CA SER A 560 2.19 -17.57 -16.78
C SER A 560 1.57 -18.26 -17.99
N LEU A 561 0.31 -17.96 -18.33
CA LEU A 561 -0.34 -18.48 -19.52
C LEU A 561 0.17 -17.79 -20.79
N CYS A 562 0.48 -16.50 -20.73
CA CYS A 562 1.10 -15.77 -21.83
C CYS A 562 2.44 -16.43 -22.21
N ILE A 563 3.27 -16.78 -21.22
CA ILE A 563 4.55 -17.47 -21.46
C ILE A 563 4.32 -18.90 -21.95
N LYS A 564 3.42 -19.67 -21.31
CA LYS A 564 3.08 -21.05 -21.72
C LYS A 564 2.66 -21.13 -23.19
N HIS A 565 1.80 -20.22 -23.63
CA HIS A 565 1.22 -20.21 -24.98
C HIS A 565 1.91 -19.26 -25.95
N SER A 566 3.02 -18.62 -25.53
CA SER A 566 3.74 -17.60 -26.32
C SER A 566 2.80 -16.53 -26.91
N THR A 567 1.93 -15.98 -26.06
CA THR A 567 0.82 -15.11 -26.47
C THR A 567 0.75 -13.83 -25.64
N THR A 568 -0.22 -12.95 -25.93
CA THR A 568 -0.39 -11.65 -25.29
C THR A 568 -1.44 -11.68 -24.17
N PRO A 569 -1.43 -10.70 -23.24
CA PRO A 569 -2.48 -10.52 -22.24
C PRO A 569 -3.88 -10.49 -22.85
N ARG A 570 -4.04 -9.78 -23.97
CA ARG A 570 -5.30 -9.68 -24.73
C ARG A 570 -5.74 -11.05 -25.26
N ALA A 571 -4.82 -11.84 -25.81
CA ALA A 571 -5.14 -13.15 -26.35
C ALA A 571 -5.54 -14.17 -25.28
N ILE A 572 -5.15 -13.97 -24.01
CA ILE A 572 -5.69 -14.78 -22.90
C ILE A 572 -7.20 -14.65 -22.82
N TYR A 573 -7.78 -13.45 -22.96
CA TYR A 573 -9.23 -13.28 -22.96
C TYR A 573 -9.90 -14.00 -24.15
N HIS A 574 -9.32 -13.87 -25.34
CA HIS A 574 -9.95 -14.41 -26.56
C HIS A 574 -9.82 -15.93 -26.71
N SER A 575 -8.71 -16.53 -26.27
CA SER A 575 -8.37 -17.91 -26.62
C SER A 575 -8.10 -18.81 -25.40
N HIS A 576 -7.81 -18.24 -24.23
CA HIS A 576 -7.38 -19.01 -23.05
C HIS A 576 -8.11 -18.62 -21.75
N LEU A 577 -9.26 -17.94 -21.85
CA LEU A 577 -10.02 -17.50 -20.68
C LEU A 577 -10.44 -18.67 -19.78
N PRO A 578 -10.90 -19.83 -20.29
CA PRO A 578 -11.18 -20.98 -19.44
C PRO A 578 -9.97 -21.49 -18.65
N GLU A 579 -8.76 -21.46 -19.24
CA GLU A 579 -7.52 -21.82 -18.54
C GLU A 579 -7.19 -20.81 -17.43
N LEU A 580 -7.37 -19.51 -17.68
CA LEU A 580 -7.20 -18.49 -16.64
C LEU A 580 -8.19 -18.73 -15.50
N GLN A 581 -9.47 -18.91 -15.79
CA GLN A 581 -10.51 -19.18 -14.79
C GLN A 581 -10.21 -20.45 -13.99
N ALA A 582 -9.63 -21.49 -14.59
CA ALA A 582 -9.16 -22.68 -13.89
C ALA A 582 -8.03 -22.35 -12.90
N LEU A 583 -7.04 -21.53 -13.30
CA LEU A 583 -5.98 -21.07 -12.40
C LEU A 583 -6.50 -20.21 -11.25
N LEU A 584 -7.52 -19.38 -11.48
CA LEU A 584 -8.12 -18.55 -10.44
C LEU A 584 -8.84 -19.36 -9.35
N LYS A 585 -9.26 -20.59 -9.66
CA LYS A 585 -9.86 -21.53 -8.70
C LYS A 585 -8.82 -22.29 -7.87
N LEU A 586 -7.53 -22.17 -8.17
CA LEU A 586 -6.47 -22.82 -7.40
C LEU A 586 -6.11 -22.01 -6.15
N PRO A 587 -5.80 -22.69 -5.03
CA PRO A 587 -5.22 -22.07 -3.84
C PRO A 587 -3.98 -21.23 -4.15
N GLY A 588 -3.74 -20.19 -3.35
CA GLY A 588 -2.56 -19.32 -3.46
C GLY A 588 -1.23 -20.07 -3.27
N ALA A 589 -1.28 -21.21 -2.58
CA ALA A 589 -0.14 -22.10 -2.37
C ALA A 589 0.21 -22.97 -3.59
N ALA A 590 -0.65 -23.06 -4.60
CA ALA A 590 -0.40 -23.89 -5.78
C ALA A 590 0.84 -23.41 -6.54
N ARG A 591 1.67 -24.34 -7.01
CA ARG A 591 2.94 -24.06 -7.68
C ARG A 591 3.17 -24.92 -8.92
N ARG A 592 3.93 -24.37 -9.86
CA ARG A 592 4.49 -25.08 -11.02
C ARG A 592 6.02 -25.06 -10.95
N GLU A 593 6.64 -26.12 -11.47
CA GLU A 593 8.09 -26.15 -11.65
C GLU A 593 8.52 -25.25 -12.83
N ASN A 594 7.71 -25.18 -13.87
CA ASN A 594 7.81 -24.17 -14.92
C ASN A 594 6.45 -24.06 -15.60
N VAL A 595 6.29 -23.12 -16.52
CA VAL A 595 5.00 -22.81 -17.15
C VAL A 595 4.38 -23.99 -17.92
N ALA A 596 5.19 -24.98 -18.33
CA ALA A 596 4.72 -26.16 -19.06
C ALA A 596 4.19 -27.28 -18.15
N HIS A 597 4.49 -27.26 -16.85
CA HIS A 597 4.04 -28.27 -15.90
C HIS A 597 2.66 -27.94 -15.32
N GLU A 598 1.91 -28.99 -14.97
CA GLU A 598 0.65 -28.84 -14.25
C GLU A 598 0.89 -28.32 -12.82
N PRO A 599 0.00 -27.45 -12.30
CA PRO A 599 0.12 -26.92 -10.95
C PRO A 599 -0.14 -28.02 -9.92
N LYS A 600 0.68 -28.03 -8.86
CA LYS A 600 0.55 -28.94 -7.72
C LYS A 600 0.52 -28.16 -6.42
N LEU A 601 -0.15 -28.71 -5.42
CA LEU A 601 -0.09 -28.19 -4.06
C LEU A 601 1.17 -28.70 -3.35
N PRO A 602 1.82 -27.89 -2.49
CA PRO A 602 2.83 -28.37 -1.56
C PRO A 602 2.31 -29.53 -0.71
N ALA A 603 3.18 -30.49 -0.40
CA ALA A 603 2.79 -31.69 0.36
C ALA A 603 2.25 -31.37 1.77
N ASP A 604 2.68 -30.25 2.34
CA ASP A 604 2.29 -29.72 3.65
C ASP A 604 1.14 -28.70 3.59
N TYR A 605 0.52 -28.49 2.43
CA TYR A 605 -0.58 -27.55 2.26
C TYR A 605 -1.78 -27.92 3.13
N LYS A 606 -2.27 -26.94 3.88
CA LYS A 606 -3.53 -27.01 4.63
C LYS A 606 -4.50 -25.98 4.07
N PRO A 607 -5.72 -26.38 3.66
CA PRO A 607 -6.74 -25.45 3.21
C PRO A 607 -7.05 -24.39 4.28
N LEU A 608 -7.19 -23.14 3.85
CA LEU A 608 -7.62 -22.08 4.74
C LEU A 608 -9.12 -22.26 5.06
N PRO A 609 -9.54 -22.02 6.31
CA PRO A 609 -10.95 -22.13 6.68
C PRO A 609 -11.76 -21.11 5.89
N ALA A 610 -12.94 -21.48 5.38
CA ALA A 610 -13.80 -20.57 4.62
C ALA A 610 -13.99 -19.25 5.38
N GLN A 611 -13.76 -18.12 4.72
CA GLN A 611 -14.01 -16.84 5.35
C GLN A 611 -15.52 -16.60 5.38
N VAL A 612 -16.05 -16.45 6.59
CA VAL A 612 -17.44 -16.01 6.81
C VAL A 612 -17.38 -14.55 7.24
N VAL A 613 -18.27 -13.73 6.69
CA VAL A 613 -18.33 -12.28 6.97
C VAL A 613 -19.59 -11.98 7.72
N ALA A 614 -19.51 -11.15 8.76
CA ALA A 614 -20.69 -10.63 9.41
C ALA A 614 -21.42 -9.68 8.45
N GLY A 615 -22.73 -9.49 8.62
CA GLY A 615 -23.55 -8.62 7.77
C GLY A 615 -23.08 -7.17 7.67
N ASP A 616 -22.16 -6.73 8.55
CA ASP A 616 -21.56 -5.40 8.59
C ASP A 616 -20.17 -5.31 7.90
N GLY A 617 -19.64 -6.41 7.39
CA GLY A 617 -18.31 -6.46 6.77
C GLY A 617 -17.16 -6.74 7.73
N GLY A 618 -17.42 -7.06 9.00
CA GLY A 618 -16.39 -7.51 9.95
C GLY A 618 -15.88 -8.93 9.66
N GLU A 619 -14.60 -9.20 9.98
CA GLU A 619 -14.03 -10.56 9.98
C GLU A 619 -14.74 -11.41 11.06
N ILE A 620 -15.30 -12.56 10.67
CA ILE A 620 -15.81 -13.52 11.65
C ILE A 620 -14.67 -14.43 12.11
N GLN A 621 -14.50 -14.54 13.43
CA GLN A 621 -13.58 -15.49 14.04
C GLN A 621 -14.20 -16.90 14.06
N ALA A 622 -13.38 -17.94 13.92
CA ALA A 622 -13.86 -19.31 14.06
C ALA A 622 -14.45 -19.56 15.46
N GLY A 623 -15.63 -20.18 15.49
CA GLY A 623 -16.33 -20.65 16.67
C GLY A 623 -16.00 -22.11 17.01
N LEU A 624 -16.93 -22.80 17.66
CA LEU A 624 -16.78 -24.20 18.07
C LEU A 624 -16.83 -25.15 16.87
N ASP A 625 -15.90 -26.10 16.80
CA ASP A 625 -15.94 -27.15 15.79
C ASP A 625 -17.13 -28.10 16.05
N PRO A 626 -18.17 -28.11 15.18
CA PRO A 626 -19.35 -28.95 15.41
C PRO A 626 -19.03 -30.45 15.45
N LYS A 627 -17.93 -30.90 14.82
CA LYS A 627 -17.50 -32.30 14.85
C LYS A 627 -16.91 -32.73 16.19
N LYS A 628 -16.51 -31.78 17.04
CA LYS A 628 -16.00 -32.05 18.40
C LYS A 628 -17.11 -31.99 19.46
N LEU A 629 -18.33 -31.62 19.06
CA LEU A 629 -19.48 -31.60 19.95
C LEU A 629 -20.16 -32.97 19.96
N PRO A 630 -20.72 -33.43 21.10
CA PRO A 630 -21.36 -34.72 21.17
C PRO A 630 -22.66 -34.75 20.34
N GLY A 631 -22.95 -35.92 19.76
CA GLY A 631 -24.17 -36.14 18.98
C GLY A 631 -24.16 -35.48 17.61
N LEU A 632 -25.35 -35.29 17.05
CA LEU A 632 -25.53 -34.60 15.78
C LEU A 632 -25.69 -33.10 16.04
N VAL A 633 -24.83 -32.27 15.45
CA VAL A 633 -24.92 -30.81 15.52
C VAL A 633 -25.16 -30.23 14.13
N LEU A 634 -26.17 -29.37 14.02
CA LEU A 634 -26.50 -28.61 12.83
C LEU A 634 -26.26 -27.13 13.12
N ASP A 635 -25.33 -26.54 12.39
CA ASP A 635 -24.98 -25.12 12.44
C ASP A 635 -26.02 -24.23 11.73
N ASP A 636 -26.03 -22.91 12.01
CA ASP A 636 -26.94 -21.95 11.41
C ASP A 636 -26.91 -21.97 9.88
N ALA A 637 -25.73 -22.22 9.29
CA ALA A 637 -25.57 -22.28 7.84
C ALA A 637 -26.32 -23.47 7.21
N GLN A 638 -26.67 -24.48 8.01
CA GLN A 638 -27.44 -25.65 7.59
C GLN A 638 -28.95 -25.44 7.72
N ALA A 639 -29.40 -24.32 8.31
CA ALA A 639 -30.82 -23.99 8.42
C ALA A 639 -31.38 -23.47 7.10
N LYS A 640 -32.57 -23.94 6.72
CA LYS A 640 -33.37 -23.33 5.65
C LYS A 640 -34.13 -22.14 6.23
N THR A 641 -33.84 -20.94 5.74
CA THR A 641 -34.45 -19.71 6.28
C THR A 641 -35.57 -19.17 5.40
N THR A 642 -36.65 -18.70 6.04
CA THR A 642 -37.66 -17.82 5.42
C THR A 642 -37.59 -16.43 6.06
N GLY A 643 -37.97 -15.40 5.31
CA GLY A 643 -37.84 -14.02 5.75
C GLY A 643 -36.40 -13.50 5.72
N LYS A 644 -36.19 -12.29 6.22
CA LYS A 644 -34.86 -11.66 6.23
C LYS A 644 -34.09 -12.11 7.47
N TRP A 645 -32.92 -12.71 7.24
CA TRP A 645 -31.97 -13.08 8.28
C TRP A 645 -30.61 -12.48 7.95
N THR A 646 -29.94 -11.95 8.96
CA THR A 646 -28.59 -11.40 8.86
C THR A 646 -27.60 -12.38 9.47
N VAL A 647 -26.49 -12.65 8.79
CA VAL A 647 -25.38 -13.41 9.35
C VAL A 647 -24.60 -12.53 10.31
N GLY A 648 -24.32 -13.01 11.51
CA GLY A 648 -23.48 -12.37 12.50
C GLY A 648 -22.33 -13.29 12.90
N GLY A 649 -21.28 -12.69 13.45
CA GLY A 649 -20.11 -13.43 13.93
C GLY A 649 -19.26 -12.60 14.88
N ASN A 650 -19.94 -11.77 15.67
CA ASN A 650 -19.29 -10.84 16.59
C ASN A 650 -18.45 -11.64 17.63
N PRO A 651 -17.12 -11.42 17.73
CA PRO A 651 -16.27 -12.10 18.72
C PRO A 651 -16.70 -11.93 20.18
N GLN A 652 -17.35 -10.82 20.54
CA GLN A 652 -17.89 -10.59 21.88
C GLN A 652 -19.09 -11.50 22.22
N LEU A 653 -19.70 -12.14 21.22
CA LEU A 653 -20.83 -13.05 21.38
C LEU A 653 -20.42 -14.53 21.28
N GLN A 654 -19.12 -14.84 21.38
CA GLN A 654 -18.63 -16.21 21.48
C GLN A 654 -18.97 -16.84 22.85
N PRO A 655 -19.05 -18.19 22.92
CA PRO A 655 -18.92 -19.12 21.81
C PRO A 655 -20.20 -19.25 20.98
N TYR A 656 -20.06 -19.31 19.65
CA TYR A 656 -21.07 -19.79 18.70
C TYR A 656 -20.50 -21.00 17.96
N VAL A 657 -21.34 -21.77 17.28
CA VAL A 657 -20.94 -22.97 16.53
C VAL A 657 -20.38 -22.56 15.15
N ALA A 658 -19.44 -23.35 14.66
CA ALA A 658 -18.73 -23.18 13.39
C ALA A 658 -18.13 -21.78 13.18
N THR A 659 -18.85 -20.89 12.50
CA THR A 659 -18.31 -19.63 11.97
C THR A 659 -19.27 -18.46 12.11
N GLY A 660 -20.30 -18.55 12.94
CA GLY A 660 -21.21 -17.43 13.16
C GLY A 660 -22.56 -17.85 13.71
N TYR A 661 -23.55 -17.02 13.43
CA TYR A 661 -24.95 -17.25 13.75
C TYR A 661 -25.82 -16.45 12.78
N ARG A 662 -27.13 -16.72 12.77
CA ARG A 662 -28.13 -15.88 12.10
C ARG A 662 -28.97 -15.14 13.12
N TYR A 663 -29.35 -13.92 12.78
CA TYR A 663 -30.34 -13.17 13.55
C TYR A 663 -31.30 -12.40 12.65
N ARG A 664 -32.51 -12.17 13.14
CA ARG A 664 -33.49 -11.28 12.51
C ARG A 664 -33.98 -10.22 13.48
N GLY A 665 -34.43 -9.10 12.94
CA GLY A 665 -34.96 -7.98 13.72
C GLY A 665 -36.30 -8.30 14.39
N ALA A 666 -36.61 -7.59 15.48
CA ALA A 666 -37.88 -7.76 16.22
C ALA A 666 -39.15 -7.59 15.35
N LYS A 667 -39.08 -6.70 14.35
CA LYS A 667 -40.19 -6.41 13.42
C LYS A 667 -40.22 -7.30 12.17
N GLU A 668 -39.19 -8.12 11.96
CA GLU A 668 -39.08 -8.99 10.79
C GLU A 668 -39.75 -10.34 11.09
N GLU A 669 -40.54 -10.88 10.16
CA GLU A 669 -41.03 -12.26 10.24
C GLU A 669 -40.09 -13.20 9.48
N GLY A 670 -39.96 -14.44 9.96
CA GLY A 670 -39.05 -15.41 9.35
C GLY A 670 -38.69 -16.56 10.28
N ALA A 671 -38.45 -17.73 9.71
CA ALA A 671 -38.10 -18.95 10.42
C ALA A 671 -36.73 -19.48 9.99
N ALA A 672 -35.98 -20.07 10.91
CA ALA A 672 -34.80 -20.88 10.63
C ALA A 672 -35.13 -22.35 10.90
N ARG A 673 -35.21 -23.15 9.84
CA ARG A 673 -35.66 -24.55 9.87
C ARG A 673 -34.48 -25.50 9.72
N TYR A 674 -34.18 -26.25 10.77
CA TYR A 674 -33.11 -27.24 10.84
C TYR A 674 -33.71 -28.62 10.59
N GLU A 675 -33.39 -29.21 9.43
CA GLU A 675 -33.85 -30.53 9.04
C GLU A 675 -32.72 -31.55 9.23
N PHE A 676 -33.04 -32.70 9.83
CA PHE A 676 -32.07 -33.77 10.04
C PHE A 676 -32.71 -35.14 9.86
N LYS A 677 -31.87 -36.19 9.86
CA LYS A 677 -32.29 -37.59 9.82
C LYS A 677 -31.64 -38.31 10.99
N VAL A 678 -32.39 -39.21 11.62
CA VAL A 678 -31.86 -40.17 12.59
C VAL A 678 -31.74 -41.54 11.94
N GLU A 679 -30.62 -42.22 12.16
CA GLU A 679 -30.39 -43.57 11.63
C GLU A 679 -31.02 -44.65 12.50
N LYS A 680 -31.13 -44.38 13.80
CA LYS A 680 -31.73 -45.29 14.79
C LYS A 680 -32.98 -44.64 15.38
N ALA A 681 -34.04 -45.42 15.51
CA ALA A 681 -35.20 -44.97 16.27
C ALA A 681 -34.85 -44.92 17.76
N GLY A 682 -35.31 -43.89 18.47
CA GLY A 682 -35.02 -43.72 19.89
C GLY A 682 -35.42 -42.37 20.45
N ASP A 683 -35.15 -42.20 21.74
CA ASP A 683 -35.31 -40.94 22.46
C ASP A 683 -34.05 -40.07 22.28
N TYR A 684 -34.24 -38.83 21.88
CA TYR A 684 -33.15 -37.86 21.71
C TYR A 684 -33.45 -36.59 22.50
N GLU A 685 -32.48 -36.12 23.26
CA GLU A 685 -32.50 -34.77 23.80
C GLU A 685 -32.19 -33.78 22.68
N VAL A 686 -33.13 -32.86 22.46
CA VAL A 686 -33.01 -31.79 21.47
C VAL A 686 -32.57 -30.53 22.19
N ARG A 687 -31.48 -29.92 21.72
CA ARG A 687 -30.90 -28.70 22.26
C ARG A 687 -30.79 -27.62 21.19
N VAL A 688 -30.82 -26.36 21.61
CA VAL A 688 -30.56 -25.20 20.76
C VAL A 688 -29.50 -24.31 21.38
N SER A 689 -28.61 -23.76 20.56
CA SER A 689 -27.61 -22.78 20.97
C SER A 689 -28.06 -21.36 20.60
N TYR A 690 -27.74 -20.40 21.47
CA TYR A 690 -27.83 -18.96 21.17
C TYR A 690 -26.93 -18.13 22.09
N SER A 691 -26.47 -16.98 21.60
CA SER A 691 -25.71 -16.03 22.42
C SER A 691 -26.65 -15.01 23.08
N PRO A 692 -26.65 -14.89 24.42
CA PRO A 692 -27.55 -13.99 25.12
C PRO A 692 -27.15 -12.52 24.92
N HIS A 693 -28.14 -11.64 24.74
CA HIS A 693 -27.93 -10.20 24.65
C HIS A 693 -29.22 -9.42 25.01
N GLU A 694 -29.10 -8.19 25.51
CA GLU A 694 -30.25 -7.40 26.00
C GLU A 694 -31.31 -7.10 24.93
N ASN A 695 -30.89 -7.03 23.66
CA ASN A 695 -31.78 -6.79 22.52
C ASN A 695 -32.46 -8.06 21.96
N ARG A 696 -32.26 -9.23 22.58
CA ARG A 696 -32.84 -10.50 22.11
C ARG A 696 -34.30 -10.64 22.52
N ALA A 697 -35.03 -11.50 21.82
CA ALA A 697 -36.40 -11.81 22.16
C ALA A 697 -36.49 -12.66 23.45
N THR A 698 -37.46 -12.35 24.31
CA THR A 698 -37.80 -13.17 25.48
C THR A 698 -38.77 -14.30 25.14
N ASN A 699 -39.39 -14.25 23.96
CA ASN A 699 -40.46 -15.14 23.53
C ASN A 699 -40.18 -15.82 22.18
N THR A 700 -38.91 -16.17 21.90
CA THR A 700 -38.56 -16.84 20.63
C THR A 700 -39.28 -18.18 20.53
N ARG A 701 -40.18 -18.32 19.56
CA ARG A 701 -40.91 -19.58 19.31
C ARG A 701 -39.98 -20.64 18.75
N VAL A 702 -40.13 -21.86 19.24
CA VAL A 702 -39.45 -23.05 18.73
C VAL A 702 -40.47 -24.16 18.50
N ALA A 703 -40.48 -24.76 17.31
CA ALA A 703 -41.30 -25.92 16.98
C ALA A 703 -40.39 -27.14 16.71
N ILE A 704 -40.70 -28.27 17.34
CA ILE A 704 -39.98 -29.53 17.20
C ILE A 704 -40.94 -30.52 16.54
N GLU A 705 -40.68 -30.89 15.29
CA GLU A 705 -41.39 -31.94 14.58
C GLU A 705 -40.67 -33.27 14.83
N SER A 706 -41.34 -34.20 15.50
CA SER A 706 -40.82 -35.48 15.95
C SER A 706 -41.74 -36.64 15.55
N ALA A 707 -41.38 -37.88 15.88
CA ALA A 707 -42.23 -39.04 15.61
C ALA A 707 -43.59 -38.98 16.33
N ASP A 708 -43.66 -38.27 17.46
CA ASP A 708 -44.87 -38.09 18.26
C ASP A 708 -45.73 -36.88 17.82
N GLY A 709 -45.32 -36.21 16.73
CA GLY A 709 -45.96 -35.00 16.21
C GLY A 709 -45.17 -33.72 16.49
N VAL A 710 -45.83 -32.58 16.35
CA VAL A 710 -45.23 -31.24 16.50
C VAL A 710 -45.45 -30.74 17.93
N LYS A 711 -44.37 -30.41 18.62
CA LYS A 711 -44.40 -29.71 19.92
C LYS A 711 -43.87 -28.30 19.77
N GLU A 712 -44.55 -27.34 20.37
CA GLU A 712 -44.10 -25.95 20.39
C GLU A 712 -43.73 -25.49 21.78
N THR A 713 -42.74 -24.60 21.85
CA THR A 713 -42.29 -23.95 23.07
C THR A 713 -41.76 -22.55 22.76
N THR A 714 -41.44 -21.78 23.80
CA THR A 714 -40.80 -20.48 23.67
C THR A 714 -39.54 -20.44 24.53
N ILE A 715 -38.52 -19.73 24.04
CA ILE A 715 -37.24 -19.57 24.72
C ILE A 715 -36.91 -18.09 24.91
N ASN A 716 -36.35 -17.77 26.08
CA ASN A 716 -35.89 -16.43 26.41
C ASN A 716 -34.41 -16.27 26.06
N GLN A 717 -34.13 -15.59 24.95
CA GLN A 717 -32.77 -15.40 24.45
C GLN A 717 -32.01 -14.25 25.11
N ARG A 718 -32.60 -13.54 26.07
CA ARG A 718 -31.86 -12.65 26.96
C ARG A 718 -31.21 -13.41 28.12
N ALA A 719 -31.78 -14.56 28.48
CA ALA A 719 -31.29 -15.38 29.57
C ALA A 719 -30.04 -16.17 29.14
N LYS A 720 -29.06 -16.27 30.04
CA LYS A 720 -27.87 -17.10 29.82
C LYS A 720 -28.28 -18.57 29.64
N PRO A 721 -27.82 -19.26 28.59
CA PRO A 721 -28.07 -20.69 28.41
C PRO A 721 -27.61 -21.53 29.60
N SER A 722 -28.36 -22.59 29.94
CA SER A 722 -28.15 -23.41 31.13
C SER A 722 -27.11 -24.54 30.95
N LEU A 723 -26.71 -24.84 29.71
CA LEU A 723 -25.73 -25.88 29.40
C LEU A 723 -24.43 -25.26 28.86
N PRO A 724 -23.31 -26.01 28.86
CA PRO A 724 -22.05 -25.55 28.26
C PRO A 724 -22.23 -25.12 26.80
N GLN A 725 -21.33 -24.26 26.33
CA GLN A 725 -21.26 -23.84 24.92
C GLN A 725 -22.56 -23.20 24.41
N ASN A 726 -23.24 -22.47 25.28
CA ASN A 726 -24.45 -21.71 24.97
C ASN A 726 -25.69 -22.53 24.57
N PHE A 727 -25.74 -23.82 24.90
CA PHE A 727 -26.92 -24.64 24.67
C PHE A 727 -27.99 -24.53 25.77
N ILE A 728 -29.25 -24.72 25.39
CA ILE A 728 -30.36 -25.08 26.29
C ILE A 728 -31.01 -26.38 25.80
N SER A 729 -31.62 -27.12 26.72
CA SER A 729 -32.44 -28.30 26.39
C SER A 729 -33.88 -27.89 26.10
N LEU A 730 -34.44 -28.38 25.00
CA LEU A 730 -35.87 -28.27 24.67
C LEU A 730 -36.66 -29.48 25.19
N GLY A 731 -35.98 -30.49 25.73
CA GLY A 731 -36.54 -31.75 26.21
C GLY A 731 -36.10 -32.96 25.39
N VAL A 732 -36.68 -34.11 25.72
CA VAL A 732 -36.45 -35.40 25.06
C VAL A 732 -37.64 -35.72 24.16
N PHE A 733 -37.34 -36.16 22.94
CA PHE A 733 -38.31 -36.41 21.88
C PHE A 733 -37.99 -37.70 21.14
N LYS A 734 -39.02 -38.42 20.70
CA LYS A 734 -38.85 -39.62 19.88
C LYS A 734 -38.62 -39.27 18.43
N PHE A 735 -37.59 -39.84 17.84
CA PHE A 735 -37.36 -39.78 16.40
C PHE A 735 -37.24 -41.19 15.83
N ALA A 736 -37.63 -41.36 14.57
CA ALA A 736 -37.54 -42.63 13.85
C ALA A 736 -37.14 -42.38 12.39
N PRO A 737 -36.40 -43.31 11.76
CA PRO A 737 -36.07 -43.22 10.34
C PRO A 737 -37.33 -43.05 9.47
N GLY A 738 -37.29 -42.12 8.51
CA GLY A 738 -38.40 -41.86 7.59
C GLY A 738 -39.57 -41.03 8.18
N LYS A 739 -39.49 -40.58 9.44
CA LYS A 739 -40.43 -39.61 10.03
C LYS A 739 -39.86 -38.19 10.01
N PRO A 740 -40.70 -37.13 10.10
CA PRO A 740 -40.22 -35.75 10.23
C PRO A 740 -39.29 -35.59 11.45
N ALA A 741 -38.19 -34.88 11.23
CA ALA A 741 -37.14 -34.64 12.22
C ALA A 741 -36.60 -33.23 12.01
N VAL A 742 -37.30 -32.26 12.61
CA VAL A 742 -37.12 -30.83 12.31
C VAL A 742 -37.21 -30.00 13.57
N VAL A 743 -36.32 -29.02 13.69
CA VAL A 743 -36.42 -27.94 14.68
C VAL A 743 -36.54 -26.61 13.95
N THR A 744 -37.55 -25.82 14.28
CA THR A 744 -37.80 -24.51 13.64
C THR A 744 -37.74 -23.41 14.70
N LEU A 745 -36.86 -22.42 14.51
CA LEU A 745 -36.79 -21.22 15.36
C LEU A 745 -37.45 -20.03 14.66
N GLY A 746 -38.34 -19.33 15.36
CA GLY A 746 -39.02 -18.13 14.87
C GLY A 746 -40.37 -18.39 14.19
N GLY A 747 -40.59 -17.77 13.03
CA GLY A 747 -41.80 -17.90 12.21
C GLY A 747 -42.84 -16.78 12.37
N LYS A 748 -42.85 -16.04 13.49
CA LYS A 748 -43.68 -14.84 13.70
C LYS A 748 -42.87 -13.72 14.33
N ALA A 749 -43.39 -12.49 14.32
CA ALA A 749 -42.78 -11.36 15.04
C ALA A 749 -42.52 -11.72 16.52
N ALA A 750 -41.44 -11.18 17.08
CA ALA A 750 -41.00 -11.42 18.46
C ALA A 750 -40.75 -10.08 19.17
N ASP A 751 -40.66 -10.09 20.50
CA ASP A 751 -40.46 -8.87 21.30
C ASP A 751 -39.00 -8.35 21.30
N GLY A 752 -38.15 -8.93 20.47
CA GLY A 752 -36.74 -8.61 20.31
C GLY A 752 -36.13 -9.37 19.14
N ASN A 753 -34.82 -9.26 18.96
CA ASN A 753 -34.12 -9.97 17.89
C ASN A 753 -34.10 -11.48 18.16
N VAL A 754 -34.46 -12.28 17.16
CA VAL A 754 -34.38 -13.74 17.24
C VAL A 754 -33.04 -14.20 16.71
N HIS A 755 -32.35 -15.01 17.50
CA HIS A 755 -31.03 -15.56 17.23
C HIS A 755 -31.11 -17.06 16.93
N ALA A 756 -30.35 -17.53 15.96
CA ALA A 756 -30.28 -18.93 15.58
C ALA A 756 -28.81 -19.28 15.32
N ASP A 757 -28.21 -20.06 16.23
CA ASP A 757 -26.80 -20.48 16.16
C ASP A 757 -26.68 -21.97 15.81
N ALA A 758 -27.21 -22.88 16.64
CA ALA A 758 -27.16 -24.31 16.29
C ALA A 758 -28.30 -25.13 16.93
N VAL A 759 -28.55 -26.31 16.37
CA VAL A 759 -29.37 -27.38 16.94
C VAL A 759 -28.49 -28.59 17.22
N GLN A 760 -28.62 -29.19 18.40
CA GLN A 760 -27.89 -30.41 18.78
C GLN A 760 -28.87 -31.52 19.19
N LEU A 761 -28.59 -32.74 18.75
CA LEU A 761 -29.32 -33.96 19.12
C LEU A 761 -28.40 -34.95 19.81
N LEU A 762 -28.81 -35.39 21.00
CA LEU A 762 -28.09 -36.38 21.80
C LEU A 762 -28.98 -37.59 22.06
N PRO A 763 -28.57 -38.82 21.70
CA PRO A 763 -29.26 -40.03 22.11
C PRO A 763 -29.37 -40.10 23.64
N LYS A 764 -30.51 -40.58 24.16
CA LYS A 764 -30.74 -40.81 25.59
C LYS A 764 -30.82 -42.27 25.97
#